data_AF-A0A076HU12-F1
#
_entry.id   AF-A0A076HU12-F1
#
_cell.length_a   1.000
_cell.length_b   1.000
_cell.length_c   1.000
_cell.angle_alpha   90.00
_cell.angle_beta   90.00
_cell.angle_gamma   90.00
#
_symmetry.space_group_name_H-M   'P 1'
#
loop_
_entity.id
_entity.type
_entity.pdbx_description
1 polymer ?
#
loop_
_entity_poly.entity_id
_entity_poly.type
_entity_poly.pdbx_seq_one_letter_code
_entity_poly.pdbx_strand_id
1 'polypeptide(L)'
;MLPYRYHFLLLLLLLAGAGSTQAQQLLLTGRITEAATGKPVPFASVFVPGTTAGATADENGRYTLSTAPADTVVASAMGFAALKKPIRQQAARQTIDFALGAGAVSLGEVVVRPRENPAYAIMRRVQQQKPRNNKAQLDAFEFDSYNRTEISLNNLPSELSNRKVLRQMTAVADSLGLERGANGKPVVPIFATEIDSRYYVLRQPLRRREEIRHSRMRGMAPREGSVISQVTGSSFQDWDFYRNWQQIMGKDFVSPIADGWKFSYEYELQDSVFIGKDYCYQLAVTPRRAQDLAFTGTIWITADSYALRRIDVYVSPEANLNFIDQIKVKQDLTPTAAGPWLPLQTRVVVGIRPLQQSTGVVARFVTINSNFEAQKEHPLAFYDRPLETLAAPVGPASKEPDNFFELNRPDTLSVQEQRTLMVLDSVRKLPAVRSLLEVADVVVNGYYRVGKFDLGPVLATVGYNNIEGLRPRIGFRTTPEISRDWTVRAYLAYGLRDGRFKYGARATHVLDRRSWTTVGFEYRHDLDQVALLDNDYALENPLFEASARLGNIDNGRPILRDLSALSLQSDLFRGFTQKVTFRHQQFRPLYRFAYYTGDVRVGAPTDDQFSLSEIVLESRYAPDEVLVQNENQNRRTSFGLKRLPITTLRYTLGLNCFLGGDFRYHKLNLLVEQSVRLGQLGRSTYTLDAGYIPSTVPYPVLKTHLGNQSPFYNAGAYNLMRFFEFVSDRYVALRLDHRFEGFLLNSVPAIRQLNWRLVATGNVLYGGVARANDAIIPQLDPASGEPLPRFQPLGRLPYTEVGYGVENIFRVARVDFLHRLTYRNSPGARNFGVKFSLQFSL
;
A
#
# COMPACT_ATOMS: atom_id res chain seq x y z
N MET A 1 -39.64 57.41 92.07
CA MET A 1 -40.05 56.01 91.83
C MET A 1 -38.82 55.19 91.44
N LEU A 2 -38.21 54.55 92.43
CA LEU A 2 -37.16 53.50 92.34
C LEU A 2 -37.82 52.23 92.92
N PRO A 3 -37.57 50.99 92.45
CA PRO A 3 -36.21 50.40 92.40
C PRO A 3 -35.97 49.28 91.36
N TYR A 4 -34.84 49.31 90.63
CA TYR A 4 -34.31 48.11 89.92
C TYR A 4 -32.80 47.92 90.12
N ARG A 5 -32.23 48.48 91.21
CA ARG A 5 -30.80 48.35 91.54
C ARG A 5 -30.41 47.08 92.33
N TYR A 6 -31.37 46.24 92.73
CA TYR A 6 -31.08 45.05 93.57
C TYR A 6 -31.01 43.72 92.80
N HIS A 7 -31.37 43.66 91.51
CA HIS A 7 -31.37 42.41 90.75
C HIS A 7 -30.01 42.08 90.11
N PHE A 8 -29.13 43.08 89.91
CA PHE A 8 -27.80 42.84 89.34
C PHE A 8 -26.80 42.30 90.37
N LEU A 9 -26.97 42.64 91.66
CA LEU A 9 -26.14 42.10 92.74
C LEU A 9 -26.51 40.64 93.09
N LEU A 10 -27.77 40.24 92.92
CA LEU A 10 -28.20 38.85 93.15
C LEU A 10 -27.71 37.90 92.05
N LEU A 11 -27.58 38.39 90.80
CA LEU A 11 -27.00 37.61 89.70
C LEU A 11 -25.48 37.44 89.84
N LEU A 12 -24.77 38.44 90.40
CA LEU A 12 -23.34 38.33 90.66
C LEU A 12 -23.01 37.42 91.86
N LEU A 13 -23.90 37.31 92.85
CA LEU A 13 -23.72 36.40 93.99
C LEU A 13 -24.03 34.92 93.65
N LEU A 14 -24.85 34.65 92.62
CA LEU A 14 -25.15 33.29 92.16
C LEU A 14 -24.08 32.69 91.22
N LEU A 15 -23.16 33.52 90.69
CA LEU A 15 -22.01 33.07 89.89
C LEU A 15 -20.75 32.76 90.72
N ALA A 16 -20.75 33.04 92.03
CA ALA A 16 -19.63 32.77 92.92
C ALA A 16 -19.68 31.37 93.60
N GLY A 17 -20.65 30.52 93.26
CA GLY A 17 -20.95 29.25 93.94
C GLY A 17 -20.71 27.96 93.15
N ALA A 18 -20.08 28.00 91.97
CA ALA A 18 -19.72 26.78 91.24
C ALA A 18 -18.37 26.23 91.75
N GLY A 19 -18.45 25.36 92.75
CA GLY A 19 -17.29 24.65 93.29
C GLY A 19 -16.55 23.85 92.21
N SER A 20 -15.22 23.88 92.28
CA SER A 20 -14.31 23.11 91.45
C SER A 20 -14.52 21.61 91.70
N THR A 21 -15.28 20.93 90.84
CA THR A 21 -15.26 19.48 90.78
C THR A 21 -13.88 19.04 90.31
N GLN A 22 -13.05 18.54 91.22
CA GLN A 22 -11.83 17.81 90.90
C GLN A 22 -12.21 16.57 90.09
N ALA A 23 -12.14 16.65 88.77
CA ALA A 23 -12.25 15.49 87.91
C ALA A 23 -11.05 14.58 88.17
N GLN A 24 -11.28 13.35 88.61
CA GLN A 24 -10.22 12.35 88.79
C GLN A 24 -9.59 12.06 87.43
N GLN A 25 -8.41 12.61 87.17
CA GLN A 25 -7.64 12.33 85.97
C GLN A 25 -6.77 11.09 86.19
N LEU A 26 -6.89 10.11 85.32
CA LEU A 26 -6.02 8.94 85.24
C LEU A 26 -4.83 9.25 84.35
N LEU A 27 -3.62 9.01 84.86
CA LEU A 27 -2.38 9.14 84.09
C LEU A 27 -1.93 7.76 83.59
N LEU A 28 -2.03 7.54 82.29
CA LEU A 28 -1.54 6.35 81.60
C LEU A 28 -0.15 6.62 81.04
N THR A 29 0.81 5.76 81.34
CA THR A 29 2.14 5.78 80.72
C THR A 29 2.44 4.42 80.10
N GLY A 30 3.34 4.33 79.13
CA GLY A 30 3.74 3.02 78.60
C GLY A 30 4.58 3.12 77.37
N ARG A 31 4.93 1.96 76.81
CA ARG A 31 5.72 1.82 75.59
C ARG A 31 5.00 0.98 74.54
N ILE A 32 5.12 1.37 73.28
CA ILE A 32 4.53 0.70 72.12
C ILE A 32 5.67 0.09 71.31
N THR A 33 5.60 -1.22 71.12
CA THR A 33 6.60 -2.01 70.39
C THR A 33 5.94 -2.86 69.31
N GLU A 34 6.74 -3.30 68.34
CA GLU A 34 6.34 -4.29 67.36
C GLU A 34 6.39 -5.69 67.99
N ALA A 35 5.30 -6.45 67.87
CA ALA A 35 5.16 -7.77 68.49
C ALA A 35 6.19 -8.80 67.97
N ALA A 36 6.63 -8.67 66.71
CA ALA A 36 7.56 -9.61 66.08
C ALA A 36 9.03 -9.33 66.43
N THR A 37 9.43 -8.06 66.60
CA THR A 37 10.84 -7.66 66.70
C THR A 37 11.21 -7.04 68.04
N GLY A 38 10.22 -6.64 68.85
CA GLY A 38 10.41 -5.91 70.10
C GLY A 38 10.93 -4.47 69.90
N LYS A 39 11.09 -4.00 68.66
CA LYS A 39 11.52 -2.62 68.36
C LYS A 39 10.42 -1.62 68.69
N PRO A 40 10.76 -0.38 69.10
CA PRO A 40 9.76 0.65 69.37
C PRO A 40 9.01 1.02 68.09
N VAL A 41 7.70 1.30 68.22
CA VAL A 41 6.89 1.87 67.13
C VAL A 41 6.76 3.37 67.40
N PRO A 42 7.60 4.21 66.77
CA PRO A 42 7.58 5.65 67.01
C PRO A 42 6.31 6.27 66.43
N PHE A 43 5.85 7.36 67.04
CA PHE A 43 4.70 8.15 66.58
C PHE A 43 3.35 7.41 66.51
N ALA A 44 3.24 6.24 67.14
CA ALA A 44 1.97 5.53 67.27
C ALA A 44 0.98 6.33 68.12
N SER A 45 -0.29 6.34 67.72
CA SER A 45 -1.37 7.04 68.43
C SER A 45 -1.96 6.16 69.52
N VAL A 46 -2.09 6.70 70.73
CA VAL A 46 -2.77 6.06 71.87
C VAL A 46 -3.96 6.91 72.26
N PHE A 47 -5.16 6.33 72.29
CA PHE A 47 -6.38 7.08 72.57
C PHE A 47 -7.42 6.22 73.30
N VAL A 48 -8.35 6.90 73.97
CA VAL A 48 -9.51 6.27 74.61
C VAL A 48 -10.70 6.34 73.65
N PRO A 49 -11.26 5.19 73.20
CA PRO A 49 -12.39 5.17 72.27
C PRO A 49 -13.60 5.95 72.77
N GLY A 50 -14.23 6.72 71.89
CA GLY A 50 -15.42 7.53 72.22
C GLY A 50 -15.12 8.84 72.95
N THR A 51 -13.84 9.19 73.15
CA THR A 51 -13.41 10.45 73.77
C THR A 51 -12.43 11.21 72.88
N THR A 52 -12.15 12.46 73.23
CA THR A 52 -11.07 13.27 72.62
C THR A 52 -9.72 13.06 73.29
N ALA A 53 -9.62 12.18 74.30
CA ALA A 53 -8.38 11.92 75.02
C ALA A 53 -7.45 11.01 74.20
N GLY A 54 -6.33 11.56 73.74
CA GLY A 54 -5.30 10.82 73.01
C GLY A 54 -3.92 11.47 73.13
N ALA A 55 -2.89 10.69 72.89
CA ALA A 55 -1.50 11.08 72.90
C ALA A 55 -0.73 10.33 71.81
N THR A 56 0.38 10.91 71.36
CA THR A 56 1.28 10.29 70.39
C THR A 56 2.54 9.82 71.09
N ALA A 57 3.04 8.63 70.73
CA ALA A 57 4.28 8.10 71.28
C ALA A 57 5.52 8.81 70.71
N ASP A 58 6.59 8.91 71.52
CA ASP A 58 7.88 9.47 71.12
C ASP A 58 8.70 8.51 70.21
N GLU A 59 9.91 8.93 69.84
CA GLU A 59 10.83 8.13 69.00
C GLU A 59 11.22 6.78 69.62
N ASN A 60 11.11 6.66 70.95
CA ASN A 60 11.38 5.43 71.70
C ASN A 60 10.11 4.60 71.94
N GLY A 61 8.98 5.00 71.36
CA GLY A 61 7.67 4.38 71.50
C GLY A 61 6.99 4.65 72.84
N ARG A 62 7.47 5.60 73.65
CA ARG A 62 6.88 5.92 74.95
C ARG A 62 5.76 6.94 74.81
N TYR A 63 4.69 6.77 75.57
CA TYR A 63 3.57 7.72 75.59
C TYR A 63 3.17 8.06 77.03
N THR A 64 2.53 9.22 77.19
CA THR A 64 1.86 9.65 78.42
C THR A 64 0.52 10.25 78.04
N LEU A 65 -0.57 9.73 78.61
CA LEU A 65 -1.94 10.13 78.31
C LEU A 65 -2.69 10.40 79.62
N SER A 66 -3.18 11.63 79.79
CA SER A 66 -4.10 11.98 80.87
C SER A 66 -5.54 11.87 80.35
N THR A 67 -6.38 11.11 81.03
CA THR A 67 -7.78 10.88 80.63
C THR A 67 -8.71 10.82 81.84
N ALA A 68 -9.99 11.15 81.65
CA ALA A 68 -11.04 10.80 82.60
C ALA A 68 -11.20 9.26 82.71
N PRO A 69 -11.89 8.74 83.75
CA PRO A 69 -12.14 7.31 83.92
C PRO A 69 -12.75 6.69 82.67
N ALA A 70 -12.10 5.66 82.13
CA ALA A 70 -12.49 4.99 80.90
C ALA A 70 -12.11 3.52 80.95
N ASP A 71 -12.83 2.67 80.24
CA ASP A 71 -12.66 1.22 80.38
C ASP A 71 -11.53 0.66 79.52
N THR A 72 -11.18 1.34 78.42
CA THR A 72 -10.21 0.84 77.43
C THR A 72 -9.35 1.95 76.85
N VAL A 73 -8.10 1.59 76.55
CA VAL A 73 -7.13 2.39 75.80
C VAL A 73 -6.70 1.61 74.56
N VAL A 74 -6.52 2.30 73.44
CA VAL A 74 -6.19 1.70 72.14
C VAL A 74 -4.91 2.32 71.60
N ALA A 75 -3.99 1.49 71.15
CA ALA A 75 -2.83 1.92 70.38
C ALA A 75 -2.99 1.54 68.91
N SER A 76 -2.67 2.48 68.01
CA SER A 76 -2.78 2.32 66.55
C SER A 76 -1.61 2.97 65.83
N ALA A 77 -1.10 2.33 64.79
CA ALA A 77 -0.03 2.84 63.93
C ALA A 77 -0.24 2.35 62.49
N MET A 78 0.23 3.12 61.52
CA MET A 78 0.13 2.76 60.10
C MET A 78 0.90 1.46 59.83
N GLY A 79 0.26 0.49 59.16
CA GLY A 79 0.83 -0.83 58.89
C GLY A 79 0.71 -1.84 60.04
N PHE A 80 0.08 -1.46 61.17
CA PHE A 80 -0.13 -2.33 62.33
C PHE A 80 -1.63 -2.50 62.65
N ALA A 81 -2.01 -3.65 63.20
CA ALA A 81 -3.36 -3.88 63.71
C ALA A 81 -3.53 -3.15 65.05
N ALA A 82 -4.60 -2.36 65.19
CA ALA A 82 -4.89 -1.64 66.42
C ALA A 82 -5.15 -2.62 67.59
N LEU A 83 -4.50 -2.37 68.73
CA LEU A 83 -4.62 -3.23 69.92
C LEU A 83 -5.32 -2.47 71.05
N LYS A 84 -6.35 -3.08 71.65
CA LYS A 84 -7.11 -2.53 72.79
C LYS A 84 -6.66 -3.20 74.09
N LYS A 85 -6.46 -2.42 75.16
CA LYS A 85 -6.17 -2.92 76.50
C LYS A 85 -7.10 -2.27 77.55
N PRO A 86 -7.50 -3.01 78.60
CA PRO A 86 -8.35 -2.49 79.66
C PRO A 86 -7.58 -1.55 80.59
N ILE A 87 -8.25 -0.53 81.13
CA ILE A 87 -7.72 0.41 82.14
C ILE A 87 -8.24 0.00 83.53
N ARG A 88 -7.37 0.00 84.54
CA ARG A 88 -7.76 -0.26 85.94
C ARG A 88 -8.28 1.02 86.59
N GLN A 89 -9.59 1.10 86.84
CA GLN A 89 -10.27 2.30 87.34
C GLN A 89 -9.84 2.78 88.74
N GLN A 90 -9.22 1.91 89.54
CA GLN A 90 -8.84 2.19 90.94
C GLN A 90 -7.43 2.78 91.10
N ALA A 91 -6.67 2.93 90.01
CA ALA A 91 -5.28 3.41 90.05
C ALA A 91 -5.13 4.74 89.32
N ALA A 92 -4.87 5.82 90.06
CA ALA A 92 -4.66 7.17 89.52
C ALA A 92 -3.51 7.26 88.49
N ARG A 93 -2.54 6.35 88.57
CA ARG A 93 -1.45 6.20 87.61
C ARG A 93 -1.21 4.73 87.30
N GLN A 94 -1.09 4.38 86.02
CA GLN A 94 -0.82 3.00 85.61
C GLN A 94 0.01 2.92 84.33
N THR A 95 0.80 1.86 84.21
CA THR A 95 1.64 1.60 83.04
C THR A 95 1.01 0.54 82.14
N ILE A 96 0.78 0.84 80.87
CA ILE A 96 0.18 -0.06 79.88
C ILE A 96 1.06 -0.10 78.62
N ASP A 97 1.80 -1.17 78.43
CA ASP A 97 2.60 -1.37 77.22
C ASP A 97 1.79 -2.05 76.10
N PHE A 98 2.05 -1.73 74.84
CA PHE A 98 1.38 -2.32 73.68
C PHE A 98 2.40 -3.02 72.77
N ALA A 99 2.10 -4.25 72.35
CA ALA A 99 2.86 -4.97 71.34
C ALA A 99 1.97 -5.11 70.09
N LEU A 100 2.20 -4.28 69.07
CA LEU A 100 1.37 -4.23 67.86
C LEU A 100 1.80 -5.30 66.85
N GLY A 101 0.83 -6.08 66.34
CA GLY A 101 1.05 -7.01 65.23
C GLY A 101 0.91 -6.33 63.87
N ALA A 102 1.55 -6.86 62.84
CA ALA A 102 1.41 -6.35 61.46
C ALA A 102 -0.08 -6.37 61.03
N GLY A 103 -0.57 -5.26 60.50
CA GLY A 103 -1.96 -5.09 60.07
C GLY A 103 -2.02 -4.86 58.56
N ALA A 104 -2.58 -5.81 57.83
CA ALA A 104 -2.88 -5.64 56.41
C ALA A 104 -4.13 -4.75 56.25
N VAL A 105 -3.93 -3.44 56.05
CA VAL A 105 -5.03 -2.54 55.66
C VAL A 105 -5.04 -2.44 54.14
N SER A 106 -5.95 -3.20 53.50
CA SER A 106 -6.40 -2.90 52.14
C SER A 106 -7.46 -1.81 52.24
N LEU A 107 -7.17 -0.62 51.73
CA LEU A 107 -8.16 0.45 51.57
C LEU A 107 -9.08 0.05 50.41
N GLY A 108 -10.37 -0.18 50.69
CA GLY A 108 -11.37 -0.34 49.66
C GLY A 108 -11.64 0.99 48.96
N GLU A 109 -11.38 1.05 47.66
CA GLU A 109 -11.70 2.19 46.80
C GLU A 109 -13.21 2.47 46.85
N VAL A 110 -13.60 3.71 47.19
CA VAL A 110 -14.99 4.16 47.07
C VAL A 110 -15.26 4.42 45.59
N VAL A 111 -15.69 3.38 44.87
CA VAL A 111 -16.20 3.52 43.51
C VAL A 111 -17.60 4.11 43.59
N VAL A 112 -17.71 5.44 43.43
CA VAL A 112 -18.98 6.06 43.05
C VAL A 112 -19.31 5.52 41.65
N ARG A 113 -20.17 4.50 41.56
CA ARG A 113 -20.64 3.97 40.28
C ARG A 113 -21.73 4.90 39.75
N PRO A 114 -21.46 5.77 38.76
CA PRO A 114 -22.54 6.49 38.10
C PRO A 114 -23.54 5.49 37.53
N ARG A 115 -24.84 5.86 37.53
CA ARG A 115 -25.94 5.02 37.02
C ARG A 115 -25.75 4.60 35.55
N GLU A 116 -24.88 5.32 34.83
CA GLU A 116 -24.41 5.04 33.48
C GLU A 116 -22.89 5.20 33.39
N ASN A 117 -22.22 4.37 32.60
CA ASN A 117 -20.78 4.47 32.32
C ASN A 117 -20.45 5.88 31.74
N PRO A 118 -19.58 6.68 32.39
CA PRO A 118 -19.28 8.05 31.98
C PRO A 118 -18.65 8.13 30.59
N ALA A 119 -17.89 7.10 30.17
CA ALA A 119 -17.35 7.00 28.83
C ALA A 119 -18.46 6.98 27.77
N TYR A 120 -19.62 6.38 28.06
CA TYR A 120 -20.74 6.32 27.11
C TYR A 120 -21.40 7.70 26.93
N ALA A 121 -21.46 8.51 27.98
CA ALA A 121 -21.95 9.89 27.88
C ALA A 121 -21.02 10.73 26.98
N ILE A 122 -19.70 10.59 27.15
CA ILE A 122 -18.69 11.25 26.31
C ILE A 122 -18.82 10.78 24.87
N MET A 123 -18.88 9.46 24.63
CA MET A 123 -18.97 8.90 23.29
C MET A 123 -20.25 9.30 22.54
N ARG A 124 -21.39 9.49 23.22
CA ARG A 124 -22.58 10.07 22.58
C ARG A 124 -22.34 11.50 22.07
N ARG A 125 -21.65 12.33 22.86
CA ARG A 125 -21.28 13.70 22.44
C ARG A 125 -20.26 13.68 21.30
N VAL A 126 -19.29 12.75 21.33
CA VAL A 126 -18.39 12.50 20.20
C VAL A 126 -19.18 12.23 18.92
N GLN A 127 -20.18 11.35 18.95
CA GLN A 127 -21.00 11.08 17.77
C GLN A 127 -21.79 12.30 17.29
N GLN A 128 -22.35 13.09 18.21
CA GLN A 128 -23.07 14.33 17.87
C GLN A 128 -22.16 15.38 17.21
N GLN A 129 -20.91 15.51 17.68
CA GLN A 129 -19.95 16.47 17.15
C GLN A 129 -19.08 15.91 16.01
N LYS A 130 -19.14 14.60 15.76
CA LYS A 130 -18.37 13.89 14.72
C LYS A 130 -18.47 14.56 13.35
N PRO A 131 -19.65 14.99 12.85
CA PRO A 131 -19.73 15.70 11.58
C PRO A 131 -18.93 16.99 11.57
N ARG A 132 -18.95 17.78 12.66
CA ARG A 132 -18.25 19.07 12.77
C ARG A 132 -16.73 18.92 12.86
N ASN A 133 -16.27 17.87 13.54
CA ASN A 133 -14.83 17.64 13.76
C ASN A 133 -14.17 16.87 12.60
N ASN A 134 -14.96 16.26 11.72
CA ASN A 134 -14.46 15.50 10.57
C ASN A 134 -13.94 16.44 9.47
N LYS A 135 -12.70 16.22 9.04
CA LYS A 135 -12.07 16.94 7.91
C LYS A 135 -12.85 16.92 6.61
N ALA A 136 -13.79 15.98 6.47
CA ALA A 136 -14.82 16.02 5.44
C ALA A 136 -15.47 17.40 5.31
N GLN A 137 -15.73 18.14 6.39
CA GLN A 137 -16.39 19.46 6.27
C GLN A 137 -15.52 20.56 5.65
N LEU A 138 -14.25 20.29 5.35
CA LEU A 138 -13.40 21.24 4.62
C LEU A 138 -13.63 21.07 3.12
N ASP A 139 -13.91 22.18 2.42
CA ASP A 139 -14.05 22.19 0.96
C ASP A 139 -12.70 22.03 0.28
N ALA A 140 -11.68 22.69 0.83
CA ALA A 140 -10.29 22.49 0.47
C ALA A 140 -9.35 22.60 1.69
N PHE A 141 -8.22 21.90 1.63
CA PHE A 141 -7.14 22.06 2.59
C PHE A 141 -5.80 21.62 2.01
N GLU A 142 -4.73 22.20 2.52
CA GLU A 142 -3.35 21.87 2.16
C GLU A 142 -2.43 21.86 3.38
N PHE A 143 -1.35 21.10 3.31
CA PHE A 143 -0.34 20.99 4.38
C PHE A 143 0.97 20.44 3.83
N ASP A 144 2.08 20.73 4.52
CA ASP A 144 3.35 20.05 4.29
C ASP A 144 3.32 18.68 4.98
N SER A 145 3.83 17.65 4.32
CA SER A 145 3.84 16.26 4.80
C SER A 145 5.24 15.67 4.66
N TYR A 146 5.80 15.29 5.80
CA TYR A 146 7.02 14.50 5.92
C TYR A 146 6.64 13.04 6.18
N ASN A 147 7.02 12.15 5.26
CA ASN A 147 6.77 10.72 5.33
C ASN A 147 8.07 9.95 5.44
N ARG A 148 8.17 9.08 6.44
CA ARG A 148 9.25 8.11 6.57
C ARG A 148 8.71 6.70 6.64
N THR A 149 9.24 5.83 5.78
CA THR A 149 8.90 4.40 5.75
C THR A 149 10.16 3.59 6.00
N GLU A 150 10.10 2.62 6.89
CA GLU A 150 11.21 1.71 7.21
C GLU A 150 10.72 0.27 7.08
N ILE A 151 11.46 -0.58 6.36
CA ILE A 151 11.17 -2.01 6.25
C ILE A 151 12.33 -2.80 6.82
N SER A 152 12.01 -3.71 7.74
CA SER A 152 12.97 -4.58 8.43
C SER A 152 12.52 -6.04 8.37
N LEU A 153 13.48 -6.97 8.37
CA LEU A 153 13.22 -8.40 8.59
C LEU A 153 13.41 -8.75 10.06
N ASN A 154 12.54 -9.62 10.58
CA ASN A 154 12.71 -10.25 11.89
C ASN A 154 12.55 -11.78 11.77
N ASN A 155 12.89 -12.49 12.84
CA ASN A 155 12.72 -13.94 12.95
C ASN A 155 13.35 -14.71 11.76
N LEU A 156 14.59 -14.37 11.41
CA LEU A 156 15.33 -15.05 10.34
C LEU A 156 15.67 -16.50 10.76
N PRO A 157 15.28 -17.52 9.97
CA PRO A 157 15.75 -18.90 10.14
C PRO A 157 17.27 -18.99 9.98
N SER A 158 17.90 -19.99 10.58
CA SER A 158 19.35 -20.20 10.52
C SER A 158 19.88 -20.30 9.09
N GLU A 159 19.14 -20.97 8.20
CA GLU A 159 19.53 -21.16 6.79
C GLU A 159 19.59 -19.84 6.04
N LEU A 160 18.66 -18.93 6.34
CA LEU A 160 18.57 -17.61 5.72
C LEU A 160 19.58 -16.64 6.37
N SER A 161 19.69 -16.65 7.69
CA SER A 161 20.64 -15.81 8.45
C SER A 161 22.10 -16.10 8.08
N ASN A 162 22.42 -17.35 7.71
CA ASN A 162 23.76 -17.76 7.30
C ASN A 162 24.14 -17.32 5.87
N ARG A 163 23.20 -16.77 5.08
CA ARG A 163 23.51 -16.22 3.76
C ARG A 163 24.46 -15.03 3.92
N LYS A 164 25.49 -14.98 3.05
CA LYS A 164 26.57 -13.98 3.09
C LYS A 164 26.05 -12.54 3.25
N VAL A 165 25.03 -12.16 2.48
CA VAL A 165 24.43 -10.81 2.53
C VAL A 165 23.86 -10.52 3.92
N LEU A 166 22.98 -11.39 4.42
CA LEU A 166 22.31 -11.19 5.71
C LEU A 166 23.27 -11.25 6.88
N ARG A 167 24.25 -12.15 6.86
CA ARG A 167 25.30 -12.23 7.89
C ARG A 167 26.13 -10.94 7.99
N GLN A 168 26.44 -10.32 6.85
CA GLN A 168 27.16 -9.04 6.84
C GLN A 168 26.28 -7.90 7.36
N MET A 169 25.00 -7.89 6.98
CA MET A 169 24.05 -6.90 7.48
C MET A 169 23.81 -7.02 8.99
N THR A 170 23.64 -8.23 9.50
CA THR A 170 23.49 -8.48 10.94
C THR A 170 24.74 -8.06 11.71
N ALA A 171 25.94 -8.32 11.16
CA ALA A 171 27.19 -7.90 11.79
C ALA A 171 27.31 -6.36 11.90
N VAL A 172 26.92 -5.63 10.85
CA VAL A 172 26.89 -4.16 10.88
C VAL A 172 25.84 -3.67 11.88
N ALA A 173 24.63 -4.26 11.87
CA ALA A 173 23.57 -3.94 12.82
C ALA A 173 24.00 -4.15 14.29
N ASP A 174 24.62 -5.29 14.59
CA ASP A 174 25.13 -5.62 15.91
C ASP A 174 26.26 -4.66 16.33
N SER A 175 27.19 -4.31 15.43
CA SER A 175 28.28 -3.37 15.73
C SER A 175 27.82 -1.94 16.06
N LEU A 176 26.67 -1.54 15.50
CA LEU A 176 26.06 -0.23 15.74
C LEU A 176 25.03 -0.26 16.87
N GLY A 177 24.91 -1.39 17.57
CA GLY A 177 24.06 -1.55 18.75
C GLY A 177 22.57 -1.40 18.45
N LEU A 178 22.10 -1.88 17.29
CA LEU A 178 20.67 -1.97 17.02
C LEU A 178 20.00 -2.93 18.01
N GLU A 179 18.86 -2.50 18.56
CA GLU A 179 18.06 -3.35 19.44
C GLU A 179 17.62 -4.64 18.72
N ARG A 180 17.74 -5.75 19.45
CA ARG A 180 17.22 -7.03 19.01
C ARG A 180 15.71 -7.08 19.30
N GLY A 181 14.98 -7.85 18.50
CA GLY A 181 13.54 -8.02 18.71
C GLY A 181 13.23 -8.65 20.08
N ALA A 182 11.96 -8.62 20.49
CA ALA A 182 11.49 -9.15 21.78
C ALA A 182 11.94 -10.61 22.08
N ASN A 183 12.31 -11.36 21.04
CA ASN A 183 12.72 -12.76 21.08
C ASN A 183 14.25 -12.92 21.18
N GLY A 184 15.00 -11.82 21.38
CA GLY A 184 16.47 -11.79 21.36
C GLY A 184 17.11 -12.00 19.98
N LYS A 185 16.30 -12.11 18.91
CA LYS A 185 16.77 -12.30 17.52
C LYS A 185 17.06 -10.95 16.84
N PRO A 186 18.09 -10.87 15.99
CA PRO A 186 18.43 -9.63 15.28
C PRO A 186 17.29 -9.18 14.36
N VAL A 187 17.02 -7.87 14.36
CA VAL A 187 16.12 -7.21 13.41
C VAL A 187 17.01 -6.56 12.35
N VAL A 188 16.85 -6.97 11.09
CA VAL A 188 17.72 -6.52 10.01
C VAL A 188 16.99 -5.47 9.19
N PRO A 189 17.36 -4.18 9.27
CA PRO A 189 16.75 -3.16 8.44
C PRO A 189 17.17 -3.37 6.97
N ILE A 190 16.19 -3.33 6.08
CA ILE A 190 16.36 -3.61 4.64
C ILE A 190 16.46 -2.33 3.86
N PHE A 191 15.47 -1.45 4.00
CA PHE A 191 15.47 -0.14 3.37
C PHE A 191 14.65 0.86 4.18
N ALA A 192 14.96 2.14 3.98
CA ALA A 192 14.17 3.24 4.49
C ALA A 192 14.02 4.34 3.44
N THR A 193 12.92 5.07 3.49
CA THR A 193 12.62 6.19 2.59
C THR A 193 12.19 7.39 3.42
N GLU A 194 12.70 8.58 3.12
CA GLU A 194 12.30 9.87 3.72
C GLU A 194 11.82 10.78 2.58
N ILE A 195 10.61 11.35 2.71
CA ILE A 195 9.95 12.11 1.65
C ILE A 195 9.32 13.36 2.26
N ASP A 196 9.62 14.52 1.67
CA ASP A 196 9.05 15.82 2.01
C ASP A 196 8.18 16.31 0.85
N SER A 197 6.94 16.68 1.14
CA SER A 197 5.94 16.99 0.13
C SER A 197 4.93 18.04 0.60
N ARG A 198 4.23 18.67 -0.35
CA ARG A 198 3.04 19.47 -0.08
C ARG A 198 1.81 18.74 -0.62
N TYR A 199 0.82 18.55 0.23
CA TYR A 199 -0.41 17.84 -0.11
C TYR A 199 -1.58 18.82 -0.21
N TYR A 200 -2.40 18.65 -1.25
CA TYR A 200 -3.53 19.52 -1.56
C TYR A 200 -4.79 18.67 -1.79
N VAL A 201 -5.90 19.10 -1.21
CA VAL A 201 -7.21 18.43 -1.36
C VAL A 201 -8.27 19.46 -1.71
N LEU A 202 -9.07 19.13 -2.71
CA LEU A 202 -10.36 19.76 -3.01
C LEU A 202 -11.44 18.68 -2.91
N ARG A 203 -12.58 18.97 -2.28
CA ARG A 203 -13.60 17.95 -2.00
C ARG A 203 -14.71 17.91 -3.05
N GLN A 204 -15.07 19.04 -3.66
CA GLN A 204 -16.17 19.15 -4.60
C GLN A 204 -15.70 19.76 -5.93
N PRO A 205 -15.38 18.93 -6.95
CA PRO A 205 -15.26 17.47 -6.93
C PRO A 205 -14.00 17.00 -6.19
N LEU A 206 -13.99 15.73 -5.74
CA LEU A 206 -12.85 15.19 -5.00
C LEU A 206 -11.60 15.15 -5.88
N ARG A 207 -10.65 16.02 -5.59
CA ARG A 207 -9.35 16.11 -6.24
C ARG A 207 -8.25 16.14 -5.18
N ARG A 208 -7.12 15.52 -5.51
CA ARG A 208 -5.94 15.42 -4.66
C ARG A 208 -4.73 15.69 -5.53
N ARG A 209 -3.76 16.40 -4.98
CA ARG A 209 -2.44 16.63 -5.58
C ARG A 209 -1.39 16.52 -4.49
N GLU A 210 -0.30 15.84 -4.79
CA GLU A 210 0.86 15.73 -3.92
C GLU A 210 2.09 16.19 -4.71
N GLU A 211 2.75 17.22 -4.20
CA GLU A 211 3.99 17.76 -4.74
C GLU A 211 5.15 17.26 -3.91
N ILE A 212 5.90 16.27 -4.40
CA ILE A 212 7.10 15.76 -3.76
C ILE A 212 8.24 16.76 -4.00
N ARG A 213 8.68 17.43 -2.95
CA ARG A 213 9.75 18.43 -2.98
C ARG A 213 11.13 17.81 -2.83
N HIS A 214 11.28 16.88 -1.88
CA HIS A 214 12.53 16.17 -1.60
C HIS A 214 12.26 14.70 -1.30
N SER A 215 13.16 13.80 -1.69
CA SER A 215 13.04 12.37 -1.44
C SER A 215 14.41 11.72 -1.31
N ARG A 216 14.59 10.86 -0.31
CA ARG A 216 15.83 10.12 -0.07
C ARG A 216 15.54 8.66 0.24
N MET A 217 16.35 7.76 -0.34
CA MET A 217 16.26 6.32 -0.07
C MET A 217 17.57 5.73 0.44
N ARG A 218 17.50 4.92 1.50
CA ARG A 218 18.65 4.29 2.18
C ARG A 218 18.55 2.76 2.15
N GLY A 219 19.70 2.07 2.20
CA GLY A 219 19.78 0.61 2.25
C GLY A 219 19.57 -0.09 0.92
N MET A 220 18.88 -1.23 0.96
CA MET A 220 18.55 -2.09 -0.19
C MET A 220 17.32 -1.59 -0.96
N ALA A 221 17.22 -0.27 -1.16
CA ALA A 221 16.13 0.34 -1.91
C ALA A 221 16.33 0.16 -3.42
N PRO A 222 15.23 0.09 -4.21
CA PRO A 222 15.28 0.28 -5.66
C PRO A 222 15.92 1.63 -6.01
N ARG A 223 16.37 1.79 -7.26
CA ARG A 223 16.94 3.07 -7.73
C ARG A 223 15.96 4.22 -7.51
N GLU A 224 16.50 5.38 -7.10
CA GLU A 224 15.75 6.64 -7.00
C GLU A 224 15.11 6.99 -8.35
N GLY A 225 13.92 7.58 -8.32
CA GLY A 225 13.13 7.87 -9.53
C GLY A 225 12.44 6.64 -10.15
N SER A 226 12.52 5.47 -9.52
CA SER A 226 11.69 4.30 -9.88
C SER A 226 10.23 4.48 -9.46
N VAL A 227 9.32 3.72 -10.08
CA VAL A 227 7.89 3.72 -9.71
C VAL A 227 7.73 3.36 -8.23
N ILE A 228 8.49 2.38 -7.74
CA ILE A 228 8.47 1.97 -6.33
C ILE A 228 8.89 3.14 -5.44
N SER A 229 9.90 3.92 -5.85
CA SER A 229 10.37 5.08 -5.10
C SER A 229 9.28 6.14 -4.92
N GLN A 230 8.52 6.45 -5.96
CA GLN A 230 7.45 7.46 -5.94
C GLN A 230 6.18 6.95 -5.24
N VAL A 231 5.84 5.67 -5.40
CA VAL A 231 4.66 5.05 -4.78
C VAL A 231 4.82 4.82 -3.27
N THR A 232 6.05 4.58 -2.81
CA THR A 232 6.34 4.45 -1.38
C THR A 232 6.22 5.80 -0.64
N GLY A 233 6.20 6.90 -1.40
CA GLY A 233 6.03 8.27 -0.90
C GLY A 233 4.63 8.83 -0.96
N SER A 234 3.79 8.35 -1.88
CA SER A 234 2.43 8.84 -2.05
C SER A 234 1.52 8.33 -0.93
N SER A 235 1.74 8.88 0.27
CA SER A 235 0.90 8.79 1.46
C SER A 235 0.16 7.46 1.62
N PHE A 236 0.86 6.44 2.15
CA PHE A 236 0.27 5.16 2.55
C PHE A 236 -0.97 5.38 3.42
N GLN A 237 -2.14 5.27 2.78
CA GLN A 237 -3.49 5.26 3.34
C GLN A 237 -3.77 6.43 4.29
N ASP A 238 -4.50 7.43 3.80
CA ASP A 238 -5.19 8.45 4.60
C ASP A 238 -5.87 7.84 5.86
N TRP A 239 -5.14 7.79 7.00
CA TRP A 239 -5.59 7.19 8.25
C TRP A 239 -6.59 8.13 8.90
N ASP A 240 -7.87 7.84 8.68
CA ASP A 240 -8.98 8.70 9.09
C ASP A 240 -9.95 7.93 9.97
N PHE A 241 -9.72 7.99 11.27
CA PHE A 241 -10.59 7.33 12.26
C PHE A 241 -11.98 7.99 12.36
N TYR A 242 -12.26 9.13 11.72
CA TYR A 242 -13.63 9.64 11.63
C TYR A 242 -14.50 8.83 10.65
N ARG A 243 -13.89 8.01 9.79
CA ARG A 243 -14.62 7.02 8.99
C ARG A 243 -15.01 5.83 9.87
N ASN A 244 -16.12 5.18 9.52
CA ASN A 244 -16.58 4.01 10.28
C ASN A 244 -15.66 2.79 10.12
N TRP A 245 -14.93 2.73 9.01
CA TRP A 245 -14.07 1.60 8.66
C TRP A 245 -12.70 2.10 8.23
N GLN A 246 -11.66 1.50 8.80
CA GLN A 246 -10.31 1.66 8.33
C GLN A 246 -9.89 0.45 7.52
N GLN A 247 -9.53 0.67 6.26
CA GLN A 247 -9.15 -0.41 5.36
C GLN A 247 -7.64 -0.68 5.47
N ILE A 248 -7.27 -1.84 6.01
CA ILE A 248 -5.87 -2.25 6.18
C ILE A 248 -5.68 -3.58 5.47
N MET A 249 -4.75 -3.65 4.50
CA MET A 249 -4.43 -4.87 3.74
C MET A 249 -5.68 -5.58 3.14
N GLY A 250 -6.63 -4.79 2.63
CA GLY A 250 -7.85 -5.31 2.01
C GLY A 250 -8.94 -5.76 2.99
N LYS A 251 -8.76 -5.59 4.30
CA LYS A 251 -9.75 -5.87 5.36
C LYS A 251 -10.25 -4.56 5.98
N ASP A 252 -11.52 -4.56 6.40
CA ASP A 252 -12.18 -3.40 7.00
C ASP A 252 -12.22 -3.56 8.53
N PHE A 253 -11.56 -2.65 9.24
CA PHE A 253 -11.50 -2.59 10.70
C PHE A 253 -12.46 -1.52 11.22
N VAL A 254 -13.27 -1.83 12.24
CA VAL A 254 -14.20 -0.84 12.80
C VAL A 254 -13.42 0.28 13.48
N SER A 255 -13.71 1.55 13.20
CA SER A 255 -13.11 2.67 13.96
C SER A 255 -13.64 2.73 15.41
N PRO A 256 -12.82 3.04 16.42
CA PRO A 256 -13.27 3.31 17.79
C PRO A 256 -14.31 4.41 17.95
N ILE A 257 -14.48 5.28 16.95
CA ILE A 257 -15.53 6.33 16.94
C ILE A 257 -16.54 6.11 15.80
N ALA A 258 -16.66 4.87 15.29
CA ALA A 258 -17.63 4.52 14.26
C ALA A 258 -19.08 4.74 14.71
N ASP A 259 -19.97 4.94 13.73
CA ASP A 259 -21.41 4.93 14.00
C ASP A 259 -21.79 3.54 14.53
N GLY A 260 -22.55 3.49 15.63
CA GLY A 260 -22.83 2.23 16.32
C GLY A 260 -21.67 1.69 17.17
N TRP A 261 -20.71 2.54 17.55
CA TRP A 261 -19.56 2.22 18.43
C TRP A 261 -19.87 1.25 19.59
N LYS A 262 -21.04 1.36 20.21
CA LYS A 262 -21.48 0.52 21.33
C LYS A 262 -21.59 -0.97 20.99
N PHE A 263 -21.81 -1.33 19.73
CA PHE A 263 -21.89 -2.73 19.28
C PHE A 263 -20.53 -3.38 19.08
N SER A 264 -19.48 -2.59 18.82
CA SER A 264 -18.15 -3.11 18.51
C SER A 264 -17.20 -3.04 19.70
N TYR A 265 -17.42 -2.07 20.60
CA TYR A 265 -16.47 -1.73 21.66
C TYR A 265 -17.12 -1.56 23.03
N GLU A 266 -16.33 -1.85 24.05
CA GLU A 266 -16.53 -1.38 25.42
C GLU A 266 -15.55 -0.23 25.70
N TYR A 267 -15.97 0.69 26.55
CA TYR A 267 -15.22 1.91 26.86
C TYR A 267 -15.13 2.09 28.36
N GLU A 268 -13.96 2.50 28.83
CA GLU A 268 -13.73 2.82 30.22
C GLU A 268 -13.02 4.16 30.32
N LEU A 269 -13.58 5.09 31.11
CA LEU A 269 -12.93 6.37 31.39
C LEU A 269 -11.81 6.12 32.39
N GLN A 270 -10.56 6.24 31.96
CA GLN A 270 -9.39 6.00 32.79
C GLN A 270 -9.00 7.25 33.58
N ASP A 271 -8.92 8.39 32.90
CA ASP A 271 -8.43 9.65 33.49
C ASP A 271 -8.89 10.87 32.67
N SER A 272 -8.60 12.07 33.15
CA SER A 272 -8.75 13.34 32.42
C SER A 272 -7.45 14.14 32.48
N VAL A 273 -6.75 14.22 31.34
CA VAL A 273 -5.38 14.71 31.23
C VAL A 273 -5.23 15.81 30.18
N PHE A 274 -4.26 16.70 30.36
CA PHE A 274 -3.89 17.67 29.34
C PHE A 274 -2.96 17.03 28.29
N ILE A 275 -3.27 17.21 27.01
CA ILE A 275 -2.37 16.90 25.89
C ILE A 275 -2.02 18.21 25.17
N GLY A 276 -0.81 18.72 25.42
CA GLY A 276 -0.44 20.07 25.01
C GLY A 276 -1.29 21.09 25.78
N LYS A 277 -2.15 21.83 25.07
CA LYS A 277 -3.08 22.80 25.67
C LYS A 277 -4.51 22.27 25.86
N ASP A 278 -4.81 21.08 25.32
CA ASP A 278 -6.16 20.56 25.23
C ASP A 278 -6.48 19.65 26.42
N TYR A 279 -7.52 19.96 27.19
CA TYR A 279 -8.00 19.07 28.25
C TYR A 279 -8.80 17.91 27.66
N CYS A 280 -8.37 16.68 27.94
CA CYS A 280 -8.87 15.49 27.26
C CYS A 280 -9.33 14.41 28.24
N TYR A 281 -10.44 13.75 27.92
CA TYR A 281 -10.87 12.50 28.54
C TYR A 281 -10.09 11.34 27.92
N GLN A 282 -9.40 10.57 28.76
CA GLN A 282 -8.68 9.37 28.36
C GLN A 282 -9.61 8.15 28.48
N LEU A 283 -9.96 7.55 27.35
CA LEU A 283 -10.85 6.39 27.30
C LEU A 283 -10.08 5.16 26.83
N ALA A 284 -10.08 4.09 27.63
CA ALA A 284 -9.71 2.77 27.13
C ALA A 284 -10.81 2.24 26.22
N VAL A 285 -10.42 1.60 25.12
CA VAL A 285 -11.29 1.00 24.12
C VAL A 285 -10.89 -0.45 23.97
N THR A 286 -11.85 -1.34 24.21
CA THR A 286 -11.67 -2.80 24.05
C THR A 286 -12.75 -3.35 23.14
N PRO A 287 -12.41 -4.18 22.15
CA PRO A 287 -13.41 -4.89 21.36
C PRO A 287 -14.30 -5.73 22.27
N ARG A 288 -15.60 -5.81 21.97
CA ARG A 288 -16.50 -6.71 22.70
C ARG A 288 -16.09 -8.18 22.58
N ARG A 289 -15.43 -8.53 21.46
CA ARG A 289 -14.89 -9.86 21.19
C ARG A 289 -13.47 -9.69 20.67
N ALA A 290 -12.51 -10.37 21.28
CA ALA A 290 -11.10 -10.23 20.92
C ALA A 290 -10.76 -10.68 19.49
N GLN A 291 -11.66 -11.43 18.86
CA GLN A 291 -11.56 -11.95 17.49
C GLN A 291 -12.17 -11.02 16.42
N ASP A 292 -12.85 -9.94 16.82
CA ASP A 292 -13.40 -8.96 15.88
C ASP A 292 -12.27 -8.17 15.19
N LEU A 293 -12.50 -7.74 13.95
CA LEU A 293 -11.60 -6.84 13.23
C LEU A 293 -11.75 -5.42 13.76
N ALA A 294 -11.18 -5.20 14.94
CA ALA A 294 -11.37 -4.04 15.78
C ALA A 294 -10.05 -3.70 16.51
N PHE A 295 -10.02 -2.53 17.12
CA PHE A 295 -8.85 -1.96 17.76
C PHE A 295 -8.96 -2.01 19.28
N THR A 296 -7.88 -2.41 19.94
CA THR A 296 -7.71 -2.33 21.39
C THR A 296 -6.72 -1.21 21.72
N GLY A 297 -6.97 -0.39 22.72
CA GLY A 297 -6.03 0.64 23.16
C GLY A 297 -6.71 1.81 23.84
N THR A 298 -6.24 3.02 23.56
CA THR A 298 -6.69 4.23 24.23
C THR A 298 -6.98 5.34 23.22
N ILE A 299 -8.06 6.07 23.45
CA ILE A 299 -8.41 7.30 22.72
C ILE A 299 -8.49 8.47 23.69
N TRP A 300 -8.10 9.65 23.23
CA TRP A 300 -8.22 10.90 23.98
C TRP A 300 -9.17 11.83 23.26
N ILE A 301 -10.23 12.21 23.96
CA ILE A 301 -11.31 13.04 23.44
C ILE A 301 -11.26 14.40 24.14
N THR A 302 -11.25 15.50 23.38
CA THR A 302 -11.26 16.84 23.95
C THR A 302 -12.54 17.12 24.74
N ALA A 303 -12.43 17.81 25.88
CA ALA A 303 -13.57 18.10 26.74
C ALA A 303 -14.49 19.21 26.18
N ASP A 304 -13.95 20.11 25.36
CA ASP A 304 -14.63 21.28 24.80
C ASP A 304 -15.46 20.94 23.55
N SER A 305 -14.84 20.22 22.61
CA SER A 305 -15.34 19.99 21.25
C SER A 305 -15.67 18.53 20.98
N TYR A 306 -15.37 17.61 21.92
CA TYR A 306 -15.54 16.17 21.78
C TYR A 306 -14.87 15.61 20.51
N ALA A 307 -13.73 16.19 20.15
CA ALA A 307 -12.93 15.78 19.02
C ALA A 307 -11.92 14.71 19.43
N LEU A 308 -11.57 13.82 18.50
CA LEU A 308 -10.46 12.89 18.68
C LEU A 308 -9.14 13.67 18.63
N ARG A 309 -8.47 13.80 19.78
CA ARG A 309 -7.17 14.49 19.92
C ARG A 309 -5.99 13.56 19.66
N ARG A 310 -6.08 12.34 20.18
CA ARG A 310 -5.08 11.29 20.06
C ARG A 310 -5.74 9.92 20.06
N ILE A 311 -5.16 8.99 19.34
CA ILE A 311 -5.49 7.57 19.36
C ILE A 311 -4.19 6.77 19.42
N ASP A 312 -4.12 5.78 20.30
CA ASP A 312 -3.01 4.85 20.44
C ASP A 312 -3.60 3.43 20.58
N VAL A 313 -3.66 2.73 19.46
CA VAL A 313 -4.39 1.47 19.34
C VAL A 313 -3.59 0.41 18.61
N TYR A 314 -3.92 -0.84 18.89
CA TYR A 314 -3.39 -2.00 18.20
C TYR A 314 -4.50 -3.00 17.88
N VAL A 315 -4.24 -3.92 16.97
CA VAL A 315 -5.16 -5.03 16.71
C VAL A 315 -4.76 -6.21 17.59
N SER A 316 -5.76 -6.83 18.23
CA SER A 316 -5.54 -8.03 19.05
C SER A 316 -4.86 -9.15 18.22
N PRO A 317 -3.86 -9.86 18.77
CA PRO A 317 -3.31 -11.06 18.13
C PRO A 317 -4.34 -12.17 17.90
N GLU A 318 -5.46 -12.15 18.64
CA GLU A 318 -6.58 -13.09 18.52
C GLU A 318 -7.54 -12.73 17.38
N ALA A 319 -7.41 -11.54 16.79
CA ALA A 319 -8.15 -11.17 15.60
C ALA A 319 -7.78 -12.12 14.46
N ASN A 320 -8.78 -12.66 13.77
CA ASN A 320 -8.61 -13.66 12.71
C ASN A 320 -8.00 -13.05 11.43
N LEU A 321 -6.71 -12.73 11.51
CA LEU A 321 -5.92 -12.11 10.47
C LEU A 321 -4.81 -13.03 10.03
N ASN A 322 -4.87 -13.46 8.78
CA ASN A 322 -3.81 -14.27 8.21
C ASN A 322 -2.57 -13.40 8.02
N PHE A 323 -1.42 -13.94 8.42
CA PHE A 323 -0.09 -13.38 8.20
C PHE A 323 0.22 -12.07 8.90
N ILE A 324 -0.67 -11.50 9.71
CA ILE A 324 -0.41 -10.24 10.41
C ILE A 324 0.05 -10.60 11.83
N ASP A 325 1.26 -10.18 12.17
CA ASP A 325 1.86 -10.37 13.48
C ASP A 325 1.44 -9.25 14.44
N GLN A 326 1.38 -8.01 13.93
CA GLN A 326 0.95 -6.85 14.70
C GLN A 326 0.47 -5.73 13.77
N ILE A 327 -0.55 -5.00 14.20
CA ILE A 327 -0.88 -3.67 13.68
C ILE A 327 -0.93 -2.76 14.89
N LYS A 328 -0.13 -1.70 14.89
CA LYS A 328 -0.18 -0.63 15.89
C LYS A 328 -0.30 0.69 15.17
N VAL A 329 -1.21 1.54 15.63
CA VAL A 329 -1.48 2.86 15.07
C VAL A 329 -1.53 3.86 16.21
N LYS A 330 -0.64 4.84 16.14
CA LYS A 330 -0.66 6.00 17.02
C LYS A 330 -0.83 7.24 16.17
N GLN A 331 -1.87 8.02 16.42
CA GLN A 331 -2.15 9.24 15.68
C GLN A 331 -2.50 10.38 16.63
N ASP A 332 -1.88 11.53 16.38
CA ASP A 332 -2.16 12.82 16.99
C ASP A 332 -2.85 13.71 15.97
N LEU A 333 -3.92 14.40 16.39
CA LEU A 333 -4.64 15.37 15.57
C LEU A 333 -4.53 16.77 16.17
N THR A 334 -4.74 17.77 15.33
CA THR A 334 -4.81 19.19 15.72
C THR A 334 -6.06 19.84 15.08
N PRO A 335 -6.71 20.81 15.75
CA PRO A 335 -7.81 21.54 15.14
C PRO A 335 -7.28 22.47 14.04
N THR A 336 -8.08 22.68 13.00
CA THR A 336 -7.85 23.73 11.99
C THR A 336 -8.54 25.03 12.39
N ALA A 337 -8.15 26.15 11.79
CA ALA A 337 -8.83 27.43 11.98
C ALA A 337 -10.33 27.38 11.58
N ALA A 338 -10.71 26.47 10.67
CA ALA A 338 -12.09 26.26 10.24
C ALA A 338 -12.91 25.32 11.16
N GLY A 339 -12.27 24.67 12.15
CA GLY A 339 -12.93 23.78 13.10
C GLY A 339 -12.55 22.29 12.97
N PRO A 340 -12.68 21.65 11.79
CA PRO A 340 -12.32 20.24 11.61
C PRO A 340 -10.88 19.91 11.98
N TRP A 341 -10.65 18.68 12.41
CA TRP A 341 -9.35 18.22 12.87
C TRP A 341 -8.57 17.50 11.77
N LEU A 342 -7.27 17.77 11.70
CA LEU A 342 -6.35 17.13 10.75
C LEU A 342 -5.26 16.34 11.49
N PRO A 343 -4.77 15.23 10.91
CA PRO A 343 -3.73 14.43 11.51
C PRO A 343 -2.40 15.21 11.51
N LEU A 344 -1.88 15.49 12.70
CA LEU A 344 -0.60 16.15 12.91
C LEU A 344 0.56 15.16 12.80
N GLN A 345 0.43 14.00 13.44
CA GLN A 345 1.44 12.95 13.41
C GLN A 345 0.77 11.59 13.40
N THR A 346 1.21 10.68 12.52
CA THR A 346 0.72 9.30 12.46
C THR A 346 1.91 8.35 12.45
N ARG A 347 1.95 7.40 13.38
CA ARG A 347 2.92 6.32 13.44
C ARG A 347 2.19 4.99 13.30
N VAL A 348 2.57 4.19 12.31
CA VAL A 348 1.96 2.88 12.05
C VAL A 348 3.04 1.83 12.02
N VAL A 349 2.82 0.72 12.72
CA VAL A 349 3.67 -0.47 12.66
C VAL A 349 2.84 -1.63 12.18
N VAL A 350 3.24 -2.23 11.07
CA VAL A 350 2.63 -3.45 10.52
C VAL A 350 3.68 -4.55 10.49
N GLY A 351 3.46 -5.59 11.29
CA GLY A 351 4.22 -6.83 11.25
C GLY A 351 3.47 -7.85 10.40
N ILE A 352 4.17 -8.46 9.44
CA ILE A 352 3.65 -9.54 8.60
C ILE A 352 4.50 -10.79 8.87
N ARG A 353 3.89 -11.86 9.36
CA ARG A 353 4.52 -13.17 9.53
C ARG A 353 3.70 -14.28 8.86
N PRO A 354 4.14 -14.76 7.68
CA PRO A 354 3.58 -15.87 6.92
C PRO A 354 3.22 -17.15 7.70
N LEU A 355 4.15 -17.64 8.51
CA LEU A 355 4.09 -18.87 9.33
C LEU A 355 4.88 -18.61 10.63
N GLN A 356 4.54 -19.26 11.74
CA GLN A 356 5.20 -19.03 13.03
C GLN A 356 6.75 -19.15 12.99
N GLN A 357 7.27 -20.08 12.18
CA GLN A 357 8.72 -20.32 12.02
C GLN A 357 9.36 -19.63 10.80
N SER A 358 8.60 -18.80 10.08
CA SER A 358 9.12 -18.08 8.90
C SER A 358 9.65 -16.68 9.25
N THR A 359 10.43 -16.12 8.33
CA THR A 359 10.84 -14.71 8.38
C THR A 359 9.63 -13.80 8.44
N GLY A 360 9.59 -12.92 9.42
CA GLY A 360 8.62 -11.84 9.48
C GLY A 360 9.19 -10.56 8.86
N VAL A 361 8.29 -9.72 8.37
CA VAL A 361 8.57 -8.39 7.83
C VAL A 361 7.90 -7.38 8.75
N VAL A 362 8.61 -6.34 9.16
CA VAL A 362 8.03 -5.23 9.92
C VAL A 362 8.20 -3.96 9.09
N ALA A 363 7.07 -3.33 8.77
CA ALA A 363 7.01 -2.01 8.16
C ALA A 363 6.64 -0.99 9.23
N ARG A 364 7.42 0.09 9.34
CA ARG A 364 7.13 1.25 10.17
C ARG A 364 6.90 2.46 9.28
N PHE A 365 5.80 3.15 9.50
CA PHE A 365 5.45 4.38 8.80
C PHE A 365 5.36 5.49 9.83
N VAL A 366 5.98 6.63 9.53
CA VAL A 366 5.90 7.85 10.33
C VAL A 366 5.56 9.00 9.38
N THR A 367 4.38 9.58 9.57
CA THR A 367 3.90 10.75 8.85
C THR A 367 3.81 11.91 9.82
N ILE A 368 4.35 13.06 9.44
CA ILE A 368 4.30 14.30 10.21
C ILE A 368 3.84 15.40 9.28
N ASN A 369 2.74 16.05 9.64
CA ASN A 369 2.14 17.10 8.84
C ASN A 369 2.28 18.44 9.56
N SER A 370 2.52 19.50 8.81
CA SER A 370 2.69 20.86 9.33
C SER A 370 2.10 21.89 8.36
N ASN A 371 2.07 23.16 8.78
CA ASN A 371 1.63 24.28 7.95
C ASN A 371 0.24 24.07 7.31
N PHE A 372 -0.74 23.69 8.12
CA PHE A 372 -2.12 23.47 7.69
C PHE A 372 -2.78 24.78 7.25
N GLU A 373 -3.26 24.80 6.01
CA GLU A 373 -4.10 25.88 5.48
C GLU A 373 -5.46 25.28 5.10
N ALA A 374 -6.50 25.70 5.82
CA ALA A 374 -7.87 25.27 5.57
C ALA A 374 -8.60 26.28 4.66
N GLN A 375 -9.54 25.79 3.85
CA GLN A 375 -10.38 26.58 2.94
C GLN A 375 -9.61 27.37 1.87
N LYS A 376 -8.47 26.84 1.43
CA LYS A 376 -7.70 27.41 0.31
C LYS A 376 -7.96 26.61 -0.96
N GLU A 377 -8.81 27.15 -1.81
CA GLU A 377 -9.14 26.53 -3.09
C GLU A 377 -8.13 26.88 -4.18
N HIS A 378 -7.89 25.91 -5.06
CA HIS A 378 -7.11 26.09 -6.28
C HIS A 378 -8.00 25.77 -7.49
N PRO A 379 -7.76 26.37 -8.67
CA PRO A 379 -8.49 26.04 -9.89
C PRO A 379 -8.41 24.55 -10.22
N LEU A 380 -9.45 23.96 -10.83
CA LEU A 380 -9.48 22.52 -11.15
C LEU A 380 -8.24 22.03 -11.92
N ALA A 381 -7.73 22.84 -12.86
CA ALA A 381 -6.54 22.55 -13.65
C ALA A 381 -5.26 22.36 -12.80
N PHE A 382 -5.21 22.93 -11.59
CA PHE A 382 -4.13 22.68 -10.64
C PHE A 382 -4.11 21.20 -10.22
N TYR A 383 -5.26 20.56 -10.05
CA TYR A 383 -5.37 19.17 -9.64
C TYR A 383 -5.34 18.15 -10.79
N ASP A 384 -5.06 18.60 -12.01
CA ASP A 384 -4.90 17.69 -13.15
C ASP A 384 -3.66 16.81 -13.00
N ARG A 385 -2.74 17.19 -12.10
CA ARG A 385 -1.56 16.43 -11.67
C ARG A 385 -1.78 15.88 -10.26
N PRO A 386 -2.21 14.63 -10.11
CA PRO A 386 -2.38 14.03 -8.78
C PRO A 386 -1.07 13.81 -8.04
N LEU A 387 0.05 13.64 -8.76
CA LEU A 387 1.39 13.48 -8.21
C LEU A 387 2.36 14.27 -9.08
N GLU A 388 3.15 15.15 -8.48
CA GLU A 388 4.18 15.93 -9.15
C GLU A 388 5.49 15.84 -8.36
N THR A 389 6.56 15.35 -8.99
CA THR A 389 7.88 15.27 -8.36
C THR A 389 8.70 16.49 -8.80
N LEU A 390 8.93 17.42 -7.87
CA LEU A 390 9.87 18.54 -8.04
C LEU A 390 11.30 18.09 -7.72
N ALA A 391 11.45 17.04 -6.92
CA ALA A 391 12.68 16.50 -6.31
C ALA A 391 13.72 15.86 -7.25
N ALA A 392 13.67 16.14 -8.55
CA ALA A 392 14.75 15.63 -9.39
C ALA A 392 15.08 16.67 -10.45
N PRO A 393 16.28 17.25 -10.33
CA PRO A 393 17.17 17.42 -11.45
C PRO A 393 18.42 16.59 -11.17
N VAL A 394 18.43 15.34 -11.65
CA VAL A 394 19.66 14.53 -11.69
C VAL A 394 20.57 15.11 -12.77
N GLY A 395 21.29 16.16 -12.40
CA GLY A 395 22.45 16.72 -13.07
C GLY A 395 23.50 17.08 -12.02
N PRO A 396 24.78 17.25 -12.39
CA PRO A 396 25.84 17.57 -11.43
C PRO A 396 25.65 18.91 -10.70
N ALA A 397 24.73 19.76 -11.15
CA ALA A 397 24.49 21.11 -10.62
C ALA A 397 23.30 21.24 -9.64
N SER A 398 22.61 20.16 -9.29
CA SER A 398 21.47 20.20 -8.35
C SER A 398 21.25 18.85 -7.68
N LYS A 399 22.33 18.24 -7.20
CA LYS A 399 22.20 17.31 -6.09
C LYS A 399 21.71 18.12 -4.89
N GLU A 400 20.54 17.77 -4.37
CA GLU A 400 20.16 18.20 -3.03
C GLU A 400 21.35 17.98 -2.10
N PRO A 401 21.66 18.95 -1.22
CA PRO A 401 22.79 18.77 -0.33
C PRO A 401 22.54 17.51 0.52
N ASP A 402 23.56 16.65 0.63
CA ASP A 402 23.47 15.33 1.28
C ASP A 402 22.94 15.43 2.73
N ASN A 403 22.90 16.62 3.32
CA ASN A 403 22.41 16.89 4.67
C ASN A 403 20.99 17.52 4.75
N PHE A 404 20.21 17.58 3.66
CA PHE A 404 18.88 18.23 3.67
C PHE A 404 17.94 17.70 4.77
N PHE A 405 17.76 16.38 4.84
CA PHE A 405 16.89 15.76 5.86
C PHE A 405 17.50 15.82 7.26
N GLU A 406 18.81 15.97 7.39
CA GLU A 406 19.48 16.17 8.67
C GLU A 406 19.18 17.56 9.25
N LEU A 407 18.98 18.58 8.38
CA LEU A 407 18.71 19.97 8.78
C LEU A 407 17.21 20.32 8.85
N ASN A 408 16.38 19.73 7.98
CA ASN A 408 14.98 20.16 7.77
C ASN A 408 13.93 19.16 8.26
N ARG A 409 14.33 18.05 8.91
CA ARG A 409 13.36 17.09 9.44
C ARG A 409 12.49 17.75 10.52
N PRO A 410 11.16 17.60 10.47
CA PRO A 410 10.25 18.26 11.42
C PRO A 410 10.24 17.64 12.83
N ASP A 411 10.90 16.49 13.03
CA ASP A 411 10.97 15.79 14.31
C ASP A 411 12.37 15.24 14.56
N THR A 412 12.72 15.11 15.84
CA THR A 412 14.00 14.53 16.27
C THR A 412 13.94 13.01 16.19
N LEU A 413 14.94 12.42 15.52
CA LEU A 413 15.05 10.97 15.43
C LEU A 413 15.39 10.37 16.79
N SER A 414 14.73 9.26 17.13
CA SER A 414 15.13 8.47 18.30
C SER A 414 16.53 7.86 18.08
N VAL A 415 17.22 7.51 19.16
CA VAL A 415 18.54 6.85 19.08
C VAL A 415 18.50 5.59 18.22
N GLN A 416 17.43 4.79 18.33
CA GLN A 416 17.26 3.58 17.52
C GLN A 416 17.03 3.88 16.04
N GLU A 417 16.29 4.93 15.72
CA GLU A 417 16.06 5.35 14.34
C GLU A 417 17.35 5.88 13.70
N GLN A 418 18.14 6.68 14.43
CA GLN A 418 19.44 7.14 13.95
C GLN A 418 20.37 5.96 13.64
N ARG A 419 20.47 4.99 14.54
CA ARG A 419 21.23 3.75 14.33
C ARG A 419 20.72 2.96 13.13
N THR A 420 19.41 2.87 12.95
CA THR A 420 18.79 2.18 11.81
C THR A 420 19.23 2.81 10.49
N LEU A 421 19.16 4.14 10.37
CA LEU A 421 19.60 4.84 9.16
C LEU A 421 21.11 4.67 8.92
N MET A 422 21.94 4.76 9.96
CA MET A 422 23.40 4.54 9.86
C MET A 422 23.74 3.12 9.39
N VAL A 423 23.01 2.10 9.86
CA VAL A 423 23.16 0.71 9.41
C VAL A 423 22.80 0.60 7.93
N LEU A 424 21.68 1.19 7.50
CA LEU A 424 21.26 1.17 6.09
C LEU A 424 22.30 1.85 5.17
N ASP A 425 22.87 2.97 5.59
CA ASP A 425 23.90 3.69 4.83
C ASP A 425 25.21 2.89 4.73
N SER A 426 25.56 2.17 5.79
CA SER A 426 26.75 1.30 5.83
C SER A 426 26.55 0.04 4.99
N VAL A 427 25.37 -0.58 5.10
CA VAL A 427 25.01 -1.82 4.41
C VAL A 427 25.02 -1.65 2.89
N ARG A 428 24.57 -0.49 2.38
CA ARG A 428 24.59 -0.19 0.93
C ARG A 428 26.01 -0.15 0.34
N LYS A 429 27.04 0.04 1.17
CA LYS A 429 28.45 0.00 0.74
C LYS A 429 29.02 -1.41 0.64
N LEU A 430 28.35 -2.41 1.21
CA LEU A 430 28.81 -3.79 1.19
C LEU A 430 28.75 -4.37 -0.24
N PRO A 431 29.79 -5.06 -0.71
CA PRO A 431 29.83 -5.59 -2.07
C PRO A 431 28.74 -6.64 -2.32
N ALA A 432 28.45 -7.50 -1.34
CA ALA A 432 27.41 -8.54 -1.48
C ALA A 432 26.00 -7.94 -1.64
N VAL A 433 25.74 -6.80 -0.97
CA VAL A 433 24.47 -6.07 -1.07
C VAL A 433 24.37 -5.36 -2.41
N ARG A 434 25.45 -4.71 -2.87
CA ARG A 434 25.50 -4.08 -4.21
C ARG A 434 25.23 -5.08 -5.32
N SER A 435 25.89 -6.24 -5.28
CA SER A 435 25.65 -7.31 -6.26
C SER A 435 24.21 -7.83 -6.23
N LEU A 436 23.61 -7.98 -5.04
CA LEU A 436 22.20 -8.38 -4.94
C LEU A 436 21.26 -7.33 -5.54
N LEU A 437 21.51 -6.05 -5.28
CA LEU A 437 20.73 -4.94 -5.85
C LEU A 437 20.88 -4.85 -7.36
N GLU A 438 22.08 -5.09 -7.90
CA GLU A 438 22.31 -5.13 -9.35
C GLU A 438 21.54 -6.27 -10.00
N VAL A 439 21.55 -7.48 -9.42
CA VAL A 439 20.76 -8.61 -9.91
C VAL A 439 19.27 -8.33 -9.81
N ALA A 440 18.79 -7.80 -8.68
CA ALA A 440 17.39 -7.45 -8.50
C ALA A 440 16.94 -6.37 -9.51
N ASP A 441 17.78 -5.36 -9.75
CA ASP A 441 17.54 -4.32 -10.74
C ASP A 441 17.48 -4.90 -12.16
N VAL A 442 18.37 -5.82 -12.53
CA VAL A 442 18.33 -6.51 -13.82
C VAL A 442 17.05 -7.35 -13.98
N VAL A 443 16.62 -8.06 -12.94
CA VAL A 443 15.39 -8.85 -12.98
C VAL A 443 14.15 -7.98 -13.14
N VAL A 444 14.09 -6.84 -12.44
CA VAL A 444 12.93 -5.93 -12.46
C VAL A 444 12.92 -5.04 -13.69
N ASN A 445 14.06 -4.42 -14.03
CA ASN A 445 14.16 -3.45 -15.11
C ASN A 445 14.56 -4.08 -16.45
N GLY A 446 15.12 -5.29 -16.46
CA GLY A 446 15.57 -5.99 -17.66
C GLY A 446 16.91 -5.52 -18.23
N TYR A 447 17.56 -4.52 -17.64
CA TYR A 447 18.81 -3.93 -18.15
C TYR A 447 19.89 -3.89 -17.07
N TYR A 448 21.14 -4.01 -17.47
CA TYR A 448 22.32 -3.88 -16.61
C TYR A 448 22.96 -2.50 -16.77
N ARG A 449 23.14 -1.75 -15.68
CA ARG A 449 23.66 -0.37 -15.69
C ARG A 449 25.18 -0.36 -15.85
N VAL A 450 25.66 0.41 -16.82
CA VAL A 450 27.07 0.70 -17.04
C VAL A 450 27.25 2.21 -17.23
N GLY A 451 27.23 2.95 -16.12
CA GLY A 451 27.34 4.41 -16.09
C GLY A 451 26.25 5.11 -16.90
N LYS A 452 26.66 5.80 -17.97
CA LYS A 452 25.77 6.57 -18.86
C LYS A 452 24.89 5.73 -19.78
N PHE A 453 25.07 4.40 -19.80
CA PHE A 453 24.31 3.47 -20.62
C PHE A 453 23.79 2.30 -19.80
N ASP A 454 22.66 1.75 -20.22
CA ASP A 454 22.06 0.53 -19.70
C ASP A 454 22.14 -0.53 -20.81
N LEU A 455 22.81 -1.67 -20.56
CA LEU A 455 22.95 -2.78 -21.51
C LEU A 455 21.77 -3.75 -21.39
N GLY A 456 21.20 -4.17 -22.52
CA GLY A 456 20.08 -5.10 -22.56
C GLY A 456 19.03 -4.77 -23.64
N PRO A 457 17.81 -5.32 -23.54
CA PRO A 457 17.31 -6.13 -22.43
C PRO A 457 18.01 -7.49 -22.30
N VAL A 458 18.33 -7.92 -21.08
CA VAL A 458 19.08 -9.16 -20.79
C VAL A 458 18.33 -10.40 -21.31
N LEU A 459 17.00 -10.42 -21.20
CA LEU A 459 16.16 -11.52 -21.72
C LEU A 459 16.16 -11.61 -23.25
N ALA A 460 16.59 -10.55 -23.95
CA ALA A 460 16.64 -10.50 -25.42
C ALA A 460 18.06 -10.69 -25.97
N THR A 461 19.08 -10.81 -25.12
CA THR A 461 20.51 -10.90 -25.51
C THR A 461 20.82 -12.17 -26.30
N VAL A 462 20.13 -13.27 -26.01
CA VAL A 462 20.27 -14.53 -26.74
C VAL A 462 18.88 -15.04 -27.08
N GLY A 463 18.63 -15.23 -28.38
CA GLY A 463 17.42 -15.86 -28.89
C GLY A 463 17.75 -17.11 -29.71
N TYR A 464 16.76 -17.97 -29.90
CA TYR A 464 16.85 -19.09 -30.83
C TYR A 464 15.53 -19.31 -31.55
N ASN A 465 15.53 -19.34 -32.88
CA ASN A 465 14.37 -19.77 -33.66
C ASN A 465 14.74 -20.53 -34.94
N ASN A 466 13.76 -21.16 -35.57
CA ASN A 466 13.96 -21.99 -36.76
C ASN A 466 14.39 -21.21 -38.01
N ILE A 467 14.16 -19.89 -38.07
CA ILE A 467 14.55 -19.02 -39.19
C ILE A 467 15.98 -18.51 -39.01
N GLU A 468 16.25 -17.83 -37.89
CA GLU A 468 17.52 -17.15 -37.59
C GLU A 468 18.57 -18.07 -36.95
N GLY A 469 18.17 -19.24 -36.44
CA GLY A 469 19.03 -20.10 -35.63
C GLY A 469 19.34 -19.46 -34.29
N LEU A 470 20.59 -19.56 -33.83
CA LEU A 470 21.07 -18.79 -32.69
C LEU A 470 21.16 -17.30 -33.07
N ARG A 471 20.66 -16.43 -32.20
CA ARG A 471 20.57 -14.99 -32.42
C ARG A 471 21.17 -14.22 -31.24
N PRO A 472 22.49 -14.02 -31.19
CA PRO A 472 23.09 -13.04 -30.29
C PRO A 472 22.58 -11.64 -30.64
N ARG A 473 22.25 -10.87 -29.61
CA ARG A 473 21.83 -9.47 -29.69
C ARG A 473 22.57 -8.69 -28.63
N ILE A 474 23.14 -7.56 -29.04
CA ILE A 474 23.60 -6.52 -28.12
C ILE A 474 22.67 -5.33 -28.24
N GLY A 475 22.26 -4.79 -27.11
CA GLY A 475 21.40 -3.62 -27.06
C GLY A 475 21.81 -2.70 -25.93
N PHE A 476 21.51 -1.43 -26.09
CA PHE A 476 21.69 -0.44 -25.04
C PHE A 476 20.53 0.56 -25.02
N ARG A 477 20.41 1.27 -23.91
CA ARG A 477 19.65 2.50 -23.81
C ARG A 477 20.45 3.58 -23.08
N THR A 478 20.21 4.84 -23.41
CA THR A 478 20.76 5.98 -22.69
C THR A 478 20.09 6.13 -21.34
N THR A 479 20.79 6.78 -20.42
CA THR A 479 20.33 7.00 -19.06
C THR A 479 20.08 8.48 -18.80
N PRO A 480 19.35 8.84 -17.73
CA PRO A 480 19.15 10.25 -17.38
C PRO A 480 20.45 11.03 -17.12
N GLU A 481 21.57 10.33 -16.87
CA GLU A 481 22.90 10.95 -16.73
C GLU A 481 23.41 11.57 -18.04
N ILE A 482 22.90 11.13 -19.19
CA ILE A 482 23.15 11.76 -20.50
C ILE A 482 22.19 12.92 -20.70
N SER A 483 20.89 12.66 -20.58
CA SER A 483 19.84 13.65 -20.73
C SER A 483 18.58 13.14 -20.07
N ARG A 484 17.88 14.03 -19.35
CA ARG A 484 16.58 13.69 -18.76
C ARG A 484 15.48 13.66 -19.78
N ASP A 485 15.57 14.42 -20.87
CA ASP A 485 14.49 14.53 -21.86
C ASP A 485 14.69 13.59 -23.05
N TRP A 486 15.93 13.15 -23.32
CA TRP A 486 16.22 12.20 -24.37
C TRP A 486 16.37 10.77 -23.84
N THR A 487 15.66 9.84 -24.48
CA THR A 487 15.87 8.41 -24.29
C THR A 487 16.10 7.76 -25.64
N VAL A 488 17.32 7.28 -25.85
CA VAL A 488 17.70 6.54 -27.06
C VAL A 488 17.88 5.08 -26.69
N ARG A 489 17.30 4.19 -27.48
CA ARG A 489 17.46 2.74 -27.39
C ARG A 489 17.94 2.25 -28.74
N ALA A 490 18.96 1.42 -28.76
CA ALA A 490 19.42 0.80 -29.99
C ALA A 490 19.83 -0.64 -29.74
N TYR A 491 19.77 -1.45 -30.79
CA TYR A 491 20.28 -2.81 -30.74
C TYR A 491 20.78 -3.27 -32.10
N LEU A 492 21.67 -4.25 -32.05
CA LEU A 492 22.19 -5.00 -33.17
C LEU A 492 22.11 -6.49 -32.83
N ALA A 493 21.57 -7.28 -33.74
CA ALA A 493 21.46 -8.72 -33.63
C ALA A 493 21.93 -9.38 -34.92
N TYR A 494 22.40 -10.62 -34.83
CA TYR A 494 22.83 -11.41 -35.98
C TYR A 494 22.23 -12.81 -35.89
N GLY A 495 21.57 -13.27 -36.95
CA GLY A 495 21.08 -14.64 -37.02
C GLY A 495 22.14 -15.55 -37.64
N LEU A 496 22.60 -16.57 -36.90
CA LEU A 496 23.64 -17.47 -37.40
C LEU A 496 23.17 -18.37 -38.55
N ARG A 497 21.86 -18.65 -38.64
CA ARG A 497 21.31 -19.52 -39.70
C ARG A 497 20.96 -18.76 -40.98
N ASP A 498 20.38 -17.57 -40.86
CA ASP A 498 19.98 -16.78 -42.03
C ASP A 498 21.07 -15.82 -42.52
N GLY A 499 22.16 -15.65 -41.74
CA GLY A 499 23.32 -14.84 -42.11
C GLY A 499 23.04 -13.34 -42.17
N ARG A 500 21.97 -12.86 -41.52
CA ARG A 500 21.52 -11.46 -41.63
C ARG A 500 21.64 -10.70 -40.32
N PHE A 501 22.07 -9.44 -40.41
CA PHE A 501 21.96 -8.47 -39.33
C PHE A 501 20.53 -7.94 -39.19
N LYS A 502 20.13 -7.69 -37.94
CA LYS A 502 18.88 -7.02 -37.57
C LYS A 502 19.21 -5.93 -36.59
N TYR A 503 18.55 -4.80 -36.71
CA TYR A 503 18.89 -3.63 -35.92
C TYR A 503 17.68 -2.72 -35.78
N GLY A 504 17.69 -1.94 -34.72
CA GLY A 504 16.66 -0.94 -34.51
C GLY A 504 17.17 0.15 -33.59
N ALA A 505 16.65 1.35 -33.82
CA ALA A 505 16.90 2.53 -33.02
C ALA A 505 15.57 3.22 -32.71
N ARG A 506 15.36 3.57 -31.45
CA ARG A 506 14.23 4.38 -31.00
C ARG A 506 14.75 5.54 -30.18
N ALA A 507 14.39 6.76 -30.56
CA ALA A 507 14.67 7.96 -29.80
C ALA A 507 13.34 8.57 -29.33
N THR A 508 13.28 9.01 -28.09
CA THR A 508 12.14 9.74 -27.55
C THR A 508 12.64 10.99 -26.88
N HIS A 509 12.04 12.12 -27.22
CA HIS A 509 12.30 13.41 -26.63
C HIS A 509 11.06 13.92 -25.91
N VAL A 510 11.20 14.32 -24.65
CA VAL A 510 10.13 14.96 -23.88
C VAL A 510 10.22 16.47 -24.09
N LEU A 511 9.31 17.04 -24.89
CA LEU A 511 9.24 18.48 -25.18
C LEU A 511 8.68 19.28 -24.00
N ASP A 512 7.66 18.73 -23.34
CA ASP A 512 7.04 19.36 -22.17
C ASP A 512 6.64 18.29 -21.16
N ARG A 513 7.18 18.37 -19.94
CA ARG A 513 6.81 17.46 -18.84
C ARG A 513 5.47 17.83 -18.23
N ARG A 514 4.99 19.07 -18.46
CA ARG A 514 3.69 19.51 -17.97
C ARG A 514 2.59 18.74 -18.70
N SER A 515 2.40 18.99 -19.98
CA SER A 515 1.44 18.24 -20.81
C SER A 515 1.92 16.84 -21.19
N TRP A 516 3.10 16.39 -20.71
CA TRP A 516 3.76 15.17 -21.17
C TRP A 516 3.80 15.07 -22.70
N THR A 517 4.19 16.17 -23.34
CA THR A 517 4.34 16.21 -24.79
C THR A 517 5.64 15.53 -25.19
N THR A 518 5.57 14.45 -25.96
CA THR A 518 6.73 13.68 -26.40
C THR A 518 6.75 13.52 -27.91
N VAL A 519 7.96 13.56 -28.47
CA VAL A 519 8.24 13.21 -29.86
C VAL A 519 9.05 11.92 -29.87
N GLY A 520 8.55 10.90 -30.56
CA GLY A 520 9.21 9.61 -30.69
C GLY A 520 9.57 9.33 -32.14
N PHE A 521 10.82 8.97 -32.39
CA PHE A 521 11.29 8.40 -33.65
C PHE A 521 11.65 6.93 -33.44
N GLU A 522 11.27 6.07 -34.37
CA GLU A 522 11.65 4.66 -34.40
C GLU A 522 12.01 4.24 -35.81
N TYR A 523 13.15 3.56 -35.93
CA TYR A 523 13.52 2.80 -37.11
C TYR A 523 13.84 1.36 -36.70
N ARG A 524 13.36 0.38 -37.44
CA ARG A 524 13.59 -1.04 -37.16
C ARG A 524 13.66 -1.87 -38.44
N HIS A 525 14.73 -2.64 -38.56
CA HIS A 525 14.89 -3.72 -39.53
C HIS A 525 15.03 -5.04 -38.75
N ASP A 526 13.92 -5.77 -38.59
CA ASP A 526 13.92 -6.99 -37.78
C ASP A 526 12.85 -7.99 -38.24
N LEU A 527 12.99 -9.23 -37.77
CA LEU A 527 12.00 -10.26 -37.92
C LEU A 527 10.81 -9.99 -37.00
N ASP A 528 9.60 -10.03 -37.52
CA ASP A 528 8.34 -9.98 -36.78
C ASP A 528 7.45 -11.16 -37.18
N GLN A 529 6.29 -11.31 -36.51
CA GLN A 529 5.30 -12.33 -36.79
C GLN A 529 3.95 -11.66 -37.01
N VAL A 530 3.23 -11.99 -38.09
CA VAL A 530 1.89 -11.44 -38.35
C VAL A 530 0.94 -11.69 -37.18
N ALA A 531 1.09 -12.84 -36.51
CA ALA A 531 0.30 -13.19 -35.33
C ALA A 531 0.41 -12.23 -34.14
N LEU A 532 1.48 -11.41 -34.09
CA LEU A 532 1.76 -10.47 -33.00
C LEU A 532 1.49 -9.02 -33.40
N LEU A 533 1.23 -8.74 -34.68
CA LEU A 533 0.99 -7.38 -35.16
C LEU A 533 -0.32 -6.82 -34.63
N ASP A 534 -0.36 -5.49 -34.42
CA ASP A 534 -1.55 -4.75 -33.99
C ASP A 534 -2.16 -5.29 -32.67
N ASN A 535 -1.31 -5.88 -31.82
CA ASN A 535 -1.64 -6.39 -30.49
C ASN A 535 -0.82 -5.70 -29.39
N ASP A 536 -0.40 -4.46 -29.64
CA ASP A 536 0.50 -3.69 -28.75
C ASP A 536 -0.05 -3.53 -27.32
N TYR A 537 -1.39 -3.51 -27.16
CA TYR A 537 -2.06 -3.44 -25.84
C TYR A 537 -2.08 -4.77 -25.08
N ALA A 538 -1.92 -5.90 -25.76
CA ALA A 538 -1.96 -7.24 -25.18
C ALA A 538 -0.58 -7.79 -24.81
N LEU A 539 0.49 -7.14 -25.29
CA LEU A 539 1.88 -7.58 -25.17
C LEU A 539 2.63 -6.93 -23.99
N GLU A 540 1.95 -6.67 -22.86
CA GLU A 540 2.59 -6.04 -21.69
C GLU A 540 3.54 -6.95 -20.91
N ASN A 541 3.63 -8.24 -21.26
CA ASN A 541 4.48 -9.22 -20.58
C ASN A 541 5.78 -9.48 -21.37
N PRO A 542 6.96 -9.00 -20.90
CA PRO A 542 8.24 -9.21 -21.57
C PRO A 542 8.64 -10.69 -21.73
N LEU A 543 8.20 -11.56 -20.81
CA LEU A 543 8.45 -13.00 -20.92
C LEU A 543 7.65 -13.63 -22.06
N PHE A 544 6.42 -13.16 -22.30
CA PHE A 544 5.62 -13.61 -23.43
C PHE A 544 6.29 -13.20 -24.74
N GLU A 545 6.71 -11.94 -24.88
CA GLU A 545 7.40 -11.44 -26.08
C GLU A 545 8.68 -12.23 -26.36
N ALA A 546 9.50 -12.49 -25.33
CA ALA A 546 10.70 -13.31 -25.46
C ALA A 546 10.34 -14.74 -25.89
N SER A 547 9.36 -15.38 -25.21
CA SER A 547 8.96 -16.76 -25.50
C SER A 547 8.32 -16.95 -26.88
N ALA A 548 7.58 -15.95 -27.38
CA ALA A 548 6.94 -16.01 -28.70
C ALA A 548 7.95 -16.02 -29.85
N ARG A 549 9.20 -15.62 -29.58
CA ARG A 549 10.31 -15.63 -30.52
C ARG A 549 11.21 -16.87 -30.38
N LEU A 550 10.89 -17.80 -29.49
CA LEU A 550 11.69 -19.02 -29.26
C LEU A 550 11.14 -20.23 -30.02
N GLY A 551 12.04 -21.04 -30.57
CA GLY A 551 11.70 -22.32 -31.20
C GLY A 551 11.16 -22.19 -32.62
N ASN A 552 10.07 -22.90 -32.94
CA ASN A 552 9.45 -22.83 -34.26
C ASN A 552 8.41 -21.69 -34.31
N ILE A 553 8.67 -20.68 -35.14
CA ILE A 553 7.83 -19.48 -35.30
C ILE A 553 7.03 -19.46 -36.62
N ASP A 554 7.03 -20.55 -37.39
CA ASP A 554 6.34 -20.63 -38.69
C ASP A 554 4.83 -20.38 -38.56
N ASN A 555 4.23 -20.89 -37.48
CA ASN A 555 2.81 -20.67 -37.14
C ASN A 555 2.48 -19.20 -36.88
N GLY A 556 3.48 -18.40 -36.50
CA GLY A 556 3.35 -16.96 -36.31
C GLY A 556 3.35 -16.17 -37.62
N ARG A 557 3.63 -16.82 -38.76
CA ARG A 557 3.81 -16.20 -40.08
C ARG A 557 4.93 -15.15 -40.03
N PRO A 558 6.21 -15.58 -40.03
CA PRO A 558 7.35 -14.68 -39.88
C PRO A 558 7.48 -13.74 -41.08
N ILE A 559 7.80 -12.48 -40.80
CA ILE A 559 8.02 -11.43 -41.80
C ILE A 559 9.33 -10.71 -41.47
N LEU A 560 10.11 -10.37 -42.49
CA LEU A 560 11.15 -9.36 -42.34
C LEU A 560 10.49 -8.00 -42.56
N ARG A 561 10.61 -7.09 -41.58
CA ARG A 561 9.92 -5.81 -41.62
C ARG A 561 10.89 -4.65 -41.44
N ASP A 562 10.82 -3.72 -42.40
CA ASP A 562 11.38 -2.38 -42.26
C ASP A 562 10.28 -1.46 -41.73
N LEU A 563 10.52 -0.77 -40.62
CA LEU A 563 9.58 0.12 -39.96
C LEU A 563 10.27 1.46 -39.68
N SER A 564 9.68 2.54 -40.17
CA SER A 564 9.99 3.91 -39.80
C SER A 564 8.76 4.56 -39.18
N ALA A 565 8.86 5.12 -37.99
CA ALA A 565 7.74 5.80 -37.34
C ALA A 565 8.19 7.12 -36.68
N LEU A 566 7.36 8.14 -36.86
CA LEU A 566 7.41 9.40 -36.13
C LEU A 566 6.11 9.56 -35.36
N SER A 567 6.19 9.83 -34.07
CA SER A 567 5.03 9.99 -33.20
C SER A 567 5.12 11.28 -32.41
N LEU A 568 3.98 11.95 -32.26
CA LEU A 568 3.77 13.07 -31.34
C LEU A 568 2.66 12.66 -30.39
N GLN A 569 2.92 12.74 -29.09
CA GLN A 569 1.94 12.44 -28.04
C GLN A 569 1.85 13.61 -27.08
N SER A 570 0.66 13.93 -26.57
CA SER A 570 0.45 14.95 -25.55
C SER A 570 -0.78 14.61 -24.70
N ASP A 571 -0.72 14.89 -23.41
CA ASP A 571 -1.88 14.92 -22.53
C ASP A 571 -2.52 16.31 -22.60
N LEU A 572 -3.68 16.39 -23.24
CA LEU A 572 -4.36 17.67 -23.45
C LEU A 572 -5.03 18.17 -22.16
N PHE A 573 -5.57 17.24 -21.37
CA PHE A 573 -6.17 17.48 -20.06
C PHE A 573 -6.18 16.19 -19.24
N ARG A 574 -6.54 16.26 -17.95
CA ARG A 574 -6.49 15.11 -17.05
C ARG A 574 -7.22 13.89 -17.61
N GLY A 575 -6.47 12.81 -17.77
CA GLY A 575 -6.95 11.53 -18.28
C GLY A 575 -7.09 11.47 -19.79
N PHE A 576 -6.92 12.56 -20.55
CA PHE A 576 -7.03 12.53 -22.01
C PHE A 576 -5.67 12.69 -22.69
N THR A 577 -5.20 11.60 -23.31
CA THR A 577 -3.97 11.56 -24.09
C THR A 577 -4.31 11.47 -25.58
N GLN A 578 -3.72 12.35 -26.38
CA GLN A 578 -3.76 12.28 -27.82
C GLN A 578 -2.40 11.88 -28.36
N LYS A 579 -2.37 10.92 -29.29
CA LYS A 579 -1.18 10.52 -30.02
C LYS A 579 -1.45 10.50 -31.52
N VAL A 580 -0.52 11.06 -32.28
CA VAL A 580 -0.49 11.03 -33.74
C VAL A 580 0.79 10.31 -34.14
N THR A 581 0.69 9.28 -34.97
CA THR A 581 1.86 8.54 -35.47
C THR A 581 1.82 8.51 -36.99
N PHE A 582 2.86 9.02 -37.62
CA PHE A 582 3.15 8.74 -39.01
C PHE A 582 4.04 7.51 -39.07
N ARG A 583 3.66 6.50 -39.86
CA ARG A 583 4.37 5.22 -39.91
C ARG A 583 4.49 4.74 -41.35
N HIS A 584 5.69 4.38 -41.76
CA HIS A 584 5.97 3.71 -43.01
C HIS A 584 6.53 2.31 -42.73
N GLN A 585 6.00 1.29 -43.39
CA GLN A 585 6.37 -0.11 -43.18
C GLN A 585 6.52 -0.84 -44.49
N GLN A 586 7.57 -1.65 -44.64
CA GLN A 586 7.69 -2.61 -45.74
C GLN A 586 7.61 -4.03 -45.19
N PHE A 587 6.71 -4.82 -45.75
CA PHE A 587 6.46 -6.21 -45.38
C PHE A 587 7.13 -7.14 -46.38
N ARG A 588 8.04 -7.98 -45.90
CA ARG A 588 8.65 -9.07 -46.67
C ARG A 588 8.35 -10.40 -46.01
N PRO A 589 7.24 -11.06 -46.37
CA PRO A 589 6.88 -12.38 -45.87
C PRO A 589 8.00 -13.40 -46.08
N LEU A 590 8.31 -14.19 -45.05
CA LEU A 590 9.25 -15.32 -45.13
C LEU A 590 8.52 -16.66 -45.24
N TYR A 591 7.26 -16.61 -45.67
CA TYR A 591 6.38 -17.75 -45.91
C TYR A 591 5.63 -17.50 -47.21
N ARG A 592 5.12 -18.57 -47.83
CA ARG A 592 4.36 -18.48 -49.10
C ARG A 592 3.15 -17.55 -48.94
N PHE A 593 3.15 -16.44 -49.66
CA PHE A 593 2.14 -15.40 -49.60
C PHE A 593 2.04 -14.75 -50.97
N ALA A 594 0.82 -14.45 -51.41
CA ALA A 594 0.60 -13.60 -52.56
C ALA A 594 -0.75 -12.89 -52.41
N TYR A 595 -0.90 -11.75 -53.07
CA TYR A 595 -2.16 -11.04 -53.20
C TYR A 595 -2.29 -10.45 -54.61
N TYR A 596 -3.52 -10.27 -55.10
CA TYR A 596 -3.78 -9.61 -56.37
C TYR A 596 -3.54 -8.10 -56.25
N THR A 597 -2.73 -7.53 -57.16
CA THR A 597 -2.45 -6.09 -57.22
C THR A 597 -3.43 -5.31 -58.08
N GLY A 598 -4.26 -6.01 -58.86
CA GLY A 598 -5.31 -5.46 -59.71
C GLY A 598 -6.62 -6.24 -59.60
N ASP A 599 -7.31 -6.45 -60.72
CA ASP A 599 -8.58 -7.17 -60.73
C ASP A 599 -8.43 -8.61 -60.22
N VAL A 600 -9.34 -9.01 -59.32
CA VAL A 600 -9.35 -10.33 -58.70
C VAL A 600 -9.83 -11.38 -59.71
N ARG A 601 -8.90 -11.93 -60.48
CA ARG A 601 -9.13 -13.03 -61.44
C ARG A 601 -7.93 -13.96 -61.55
N VAL A 602 -8.17 -15.21 -61.91
CA VAL A 602 -7.10 -16.20 -62.16
C VAL A 602 -6.20 -15.69 -63.29
N GLY A 603 -4.89 -15.64 -63.07
CA GLY A 603 -3.90 -15.10 -64.00
C GLY A 603 -3.69 -13.58 -63.95
N ALA A 604 -4.38 -12.85 -63.05
CA ALA A 604 -4.06 -11.44 -62.80
C ALA A 604 -2.69 -11.26 -62.13
N PRO A 605 -2.04 -10.09 -62.30
CA PRO A 605 -0.80 -9.78 -61.60
C PRO A 605 -0.96 -9.90 -60.08
N THR A 606 0.06 -10.48 -59.46
CA THR A 606 0.15 -10.68 -58.02
C THR A 606 1.48 -10.17 -57.50
N ASP A 607 1.54 -9.84 -56.22
CA ASP A 607 2.76 -9.53 -55.51
C ASP A 607 2.80 -10.31 -54.18
N ASP A 608 3.99 -10.51 -53.65
CA ASP A 608 4.24 -11.17 -52.35
C ASP A 608 4.79 -10.19 -51.30
N GLN A 609 5.08 -8.95 -51.70
CA GLN A 609 5.56 -7.88 -50.84
C GLN A 609 4.65 -6.67 -50.96
N PHE A 610 4.63 -5.86 -49.90
CA PHE A 610 3.90 -4.60 -49.93
C PHE A 610 4.44 -3.62 -48.89
N SER A 611 4.13 -2.35 -49.12
CA SER A 611 4.49 -1.22 -48.29
C SER A 611 3.24 -0.47 -47.84
N LEU A 612 3.23 -0.04 -46.58
CA LEU A 612 2.15 0.73 -45.98
C LEU A 612 2.70 2.09 -45.54
N SER A 613 1.98 3.15 -45.89
CA SER A 613 2.20 4.49 -45.34
C SER A 613 0.94 4.89 -44.58
N GLU A 614 1.05 5.11 -43.28
CA GLU A 614 -0.08 5.22 -42.37
C GLU A 614 0.00 6.49 -41.50
N ILE A 615 -1.17 7.09 -41.28
CA ILE A 615 -1.39 8.05 -40.20
C ILE A 615 -2.27 7.36 -39.16
N VAL A 616 -1.80 7.25 -37.92
CA VAL A 616 -2.52 6.65 -36.79
C VAL A 616 -2.86 7.75 -35.79
N LEU A 617 -4.15 7.97 -35.59
CA LEU A 617 -4.71 8.83 -34.55
C LEU A 617 -5.19 7.96 -33.39
N GLU A 618 -4.67 8.19 -32.20
CA GLU A 618 -5.03 7.46 -30.99
C GLU A 618 -5.45 8.43 -29.89
N SER A 619 -6.71 8.33 -29.46
CA SER A 619 -7.31 9.15 -28.40
C SER A 619 -7.64 8.24 -27.22
N ARG A 620 -7.03 8.50 -26.06
CA ARG A 620 -7.18 7.69 -24.86
C ARG A 620 -7.76 8.54 -23.73
N TYR A 621 -8.85 8.08 -23.13
CA TYR A 621 -9.54 8.71 -21.99
C TYR A 621 -9.53 7.79 -20.76
N ALA A 622 -8.89 8.24 -19.69
CA ALA A 622 -8.63 7.54 -18.44
C ALA A 622 -8.78 8.49 -17.23
N PRO A 623 -10.02 8.87 -16.86
CA PRO A 623 -10.28 9.99 -15.92
C PRO A 623 -9.82 9.76 -14.47
N ASP A 624 -9.81 8.50 -14.00
CA ASP A 624 -9.42 8.11 -12.64
C ASP A 624 -7.98 7.56 -12.57
N GLU A 625 -7.23 7.63 -13.67
CA GLU A 625 -5.88 7.09 -13.73
C GLU A 625 -4.86 8.06 -13.13
N VAL A 626 -4.03 7.55 -12.22
CA VAL A 626 -2.85 8.26 -11.70
C VAL A 626 -1.62 7.70 -12.39
N LEU A 627 -0.90 8.54 -13.13
CA LEU A 627 0.31 8.14 -13.84
C LEU A 627 1.55 8.51 -13.02
N VAL A 628 2.35 7.52 -12.67
CA VAL A 628 3.62 7.67 -11.94
C VAL A 628 4.78 7.60 -12.93
N GLN A 629 5.68 8.58 -12.89
CA GLN A 629 6.77 8.70 -13.86
C GLN A 629 8.01 7.96 -13.38
N ASN A 630 8.43 6.92 -14.10
CA ASN A 630 9.76 6.36 -13.95
C ASN A 630 10.78 7.29 -14.62
N GLU A 631 11.50 8.06 -13.81
CA GLU A 631 12.51 9.01 -14.29
C GLU A 631 13.69 8.33 -14.96
N ASN A 632 14.03 7.11 -14.54
CA ASN A 632 15.12 6.35 -15.14
C ASN A 632 14.81 5.85 -16.55
N GLN A 633 13.54 5.87 -16.96
CA GLN A 633 13.10 5.30 -18.24
C GLN A 633 12.27 6.27 -19.09
N ASN A 634 12.04 7.51 -18.63
CA ASN A 634 11.06 8.45 -19.20
C ASN A 634 9.74 7.78 -19.58
N ARG A 635 9.24 6.93 -18.68
CA ARG A 635 8.02 6.17 -18.90
C ARG A 635 7.07 6.43 -17.76
N ARG A 636 5.79 6.66 -18.08
CA ARG A 636 4.74 6.73 -17.07
C ARG A 636 4.03 5.39 -16.95
N THR A 637 3.72 5.01 -15.72
CA THR A 637 3.02 3.77 -15.38
C THR A 637 1.78 4.11 -14.57
N SER A 638 0.66 3.49 -14.91
CA SER A 638 -0.58 3.60 -14.16
C SER A 638 -0.41 3.07 -12.73
N PHE A 639 -0.90 3.82 -11.76
CA PHE A 639 -0.92 3.47 -10.35
C PHE A 639 -2.31 3.68 -9.75
N GLY A 640 -2.69 2.82 -8.80
CA GLY A 640 -4.00 2.85 -8.18
C GLY A 640 -5.06 1.99 -8.89
N LEU A 641 -6.31 2.13 -8.46
CA LEU A 641 -7.42 1.32 -8.96
C LEU A 641 -8.07 1.99 -10.18
N LYS A 642 -8.24 1.25 -11.28
CA LYS A 642 -8.97 1.67 -12.48
C LYS A 642 -10.49 1.59 -12.27
N ARG A 643 -11.08 2.48 -11.46
CA ARG A 643 -12.52 2.41 -11.09
C ARG A 643 -13.44 2.84 -12.23
N LEU A 644 -13.05 3.88 -12.96
CA LEU A 644 -13.74 4.35 -14.17
C LEU A 644 -13.16 3.66 -15.42
N PRO A 645 -13.96 3.47 -16.48
CA PRO A 645 -13.50 2.81 -17.69
C PRO A 645 -12.41 3.63 -18.39
N ILE A 646 -11.34 2.97 -18.80
CA ILE A 646 -10.32 3.48 -19.71
C ILE A 646 -10.78 3.19 -21.13
N THR A 647 -11.00 4.23 -21.92
CA THR A 647 -11.44 4.10 -23.32
C THR A 647 -10.32 4.56 -24.24
N THR A 648 -9.99 3.77 -25.25
CA THR A 648 -9.02 4.11 -26.29
C THR A 648 -9.65 3.94 -27.65
N LEU A 649 -9.69 5.02 -28.43
CA LEU A 649 -10.14 5.04 -29.81
C LEU A 649 -8.92 5.21 -30.71
N ARG A 650 -8.72 4.27 -31.64
CA ARG A 650 -7.64 4.32 -32.63
C ARG A 650 -8.23 4.33 -34.03
N TYR A 651 -7.81 5.31 -34.83
CA TYR A 651 -8.13 5.41 -36.25
C TYR A 651 -6.84 5.42 -37.06
N THR A 652 -6.74 4.51 -38.03
CA THR A 652 -5.61 4.40 -38.95
C THR A 652 -6.08 4.67 -40.35
N LEU A 653 -5.40 5.61 -41.01
CA LEU A 653 -5.57 5.95 -42.41
C LEU A 653 -4.32 5.49 -43.19
N GLY A 654 -4.50 4.51 -44.06
CA GLY A 654 -3.49 4.10 -45.05
C GLY A 654 -3.55 5.01 -46.27
N LEU A 655 -2.39 5.47 -46.72
CA LEU A 655 -2.19 6.35 -47.86
C LEU A 655 -1.52 5.55 -48.99
N ASN A 656 -2.17 5.49 -50.15
CA ASN A 656 -1.53 5.00 -51.37
C ASN A 656 -0.73 6.12 -52.05
N CYS A 657 0.31 5.75 -52.80
CA CYS A 657 1.17 6.66 -53.58
C CYS A 657 2.00 7.67 -52.75
N PHE A 658 2.02 7.56 -51.42
CA PHE A 658 2.89 8.35 -50.53
C PHE A 658 4.00 7.47 -49.97
N LEU A 659 5.26 7.85 -50.18
CA LEU A 659 6.45 7.05 -49.83
C LEU A 659 6.37 5.60 -50.35
N GLY A 660 5.73 5.36 -51.51
CA GLY A 660 5.57 4.01 -52.06
C GLY A 660 4.56 3.13 -51.32
N GLY A 661 3.58 3.70 -50.59
CA GLY A 661 2.49 2.93 -49.99
C GLY A 661 1.53 2.35 -51.05
N ASP A 662 1.18 1.07 -50.91
CA ASP A 662 0.38 0.33 -51.90
C ASP A 662 -1.13 0.45 -51.69
N PHE A 663 -1.56 0.58 -50.43
CA PHE A 663 -2.98 0.50 -50.07
C PHE A 663 -3.51 1.80 -49.47
N ARG A 664 -4.69 2.22 -49.95
CA ARG A 664 -5.53 3.20 -49.28
C ARG A 664 -6.59 2.48 -48.47
N TYR A 665 -6.56 2.65 -47.15
CA TYR A 665 -7.51 1.96 -46.27
C TYR A 665 -7.82 2.72 -45.00
N HIS A 666 -8.91 2.31 -44.36
CA HIS A 666 -9.34 2.82 -43.07
C HIS A 666 -9.41 1.68 -42.07
N LYS A 667 -9.04 1.95 -40.82
CA LYS A 667 -9.16 1.01 -39.72
C LYS A 667 -9.54 1.75 -38.46
N LEU A 668 -10.61 1.28 -37.81
CA LEU A 668 -11.14 1.82 -36.57
C LEU A 668 -11.03 0.74 -35.49
N ASN A 669 -10.56 1.11 -34.30
CA ASN A 669 -10.50 0.23 -33.14
C ASN A 669 -10.93 0.97 -31.88
N LEU A 670 -11.76 0.31 -31.06
CA LEU A 670 -12.24 0.78 -29.78
C LEU A 670 -11.86 -0.24 -28.71
N LEU A 671 -11.11 0.20 -27.72
CA LEU A 671 -10.73 -0.59 -26.55
C LEU A 671 -11.32 0.04 -25.29
N VAL A 672 -12.03 -0.73 -24.47
CA VAL A 672 -12.56 -0.30 -23.17
C VAL A 672 -12.10 -1.29 -22.10
N GLU A 673 -11.43 -0.80 -21.07
CA GLU A 673 -10.98 -1.60 -19.92
C GLU A 673 -11.56 -1.01 -18.62
N GLN A 674 -12.14 -1.83 -17.76
CA GLN A 674 -12.59 -1.40 -16.44
C GLN A 674 -12.43 -2.52 -15.41
N SER A 675 -12.10 -2.14 -14.17
CA SER A 675 -12.10 -3.04 -13.02
C SER A 675 -13.17 -2.65 -12.01
N VAL A 676 -14.14 -3.53 -11.80
CA VAL A 676 -15.31 -3.33 -10.93
C VAL A 676 -15.13 -4.13 -9.65
N ARG A 677 -15.26 -3.46 -8.51
CA ARG A 677 -15.27 -4.09 -7.18
C ARG A 677 -16.68 -4.55 -6.86
N LEU A 678 -16.86 -5.85 -6.61
CA LEU A 678 -18.14 -6.48 -6.28
C LEU A 678 -18.25 -6.82 -4.77
N GLY A 679 -17.60 -6.02 -3.92
CA GLY A 679 -17.60 -6.21 -2.47
C GLY A 679 -17.03 -7.58 -2.07
N GLN A 680 -17.84 -8.40 -1.40
CA GLN A 680 -17.47 -9.74 -0.94
C GLN A 680 -17.35 -10.77 -2.07
N LEU A 681 -17.98 -10.53 -3.23
CA LEU A 681 -17.84 -11.40 -4.40
C LEU A 681 -16.48 -11.24 -5.08
N GLY A 682 -15.66 -10.29 -4.64
CA GLY A 682 -14.33 -10.04 -5.17
C GLY A 682 -14.32 -8.95 -6.23
N ARG A 683 -13.56 -9.16 -7.30
CA ARG A 683 -13.28 -8.14 -8.32
C ARG A 683 -13.39 -8.72 -9.73
N SER A 684 -14.09 -8.02 -10.60
CA SER A 684 -14.18 -8.35 -12.02
C SER A 684 -13.47 -7.30 -12.85
N THR A 685 -12.55 -7.72 -13.70
CA THR A 685 -11.97 -6.87 -14.75
C THR A 685 -12.50 -7.33 -16.09
N TYR A 686 -12.96 -6.39 -16.91
CA TYR A 686 -13.40 -6.67 -18.27
C TYR A 686 -12.66 -5.82 -19.28
N THR A 687 -12.42 -6.39 -20.46
CA THR A 687 -11.83 -5.71 -21.61
C THR A 687 -12.72 -5.97 -22.82
N LEU A 688 -13.26 -4.89 -23.40
CA LEU A 688 -13.99 -4.90 -24.66
C LEU A 688 -13.07 -4.37 -25.76
N ASP A 689 -12.82 -5.14 -26.80
CA ASP A 689 -12.02 -4.77 -27.97
C ASP A 689 -12.86 -4.95 -29.23
N ALA A 690 -13.14 -3.87 -29.94
CA ALA A 690 -13.93 -3.87 -31.16
C ALA A 690 -13.14 -3.22 -32.29
N GLY A 691 -13.23 -3.78 -33.50
CA GLY A 691 -12.53 -3.23 -34.65
C GLY A 691 -13.29 -3.38 -35.95
N TYR A 692 -13.04 -2.45 -36.87
CA TYR A 692 -13.64 -2.40 -38.19
C TYR A 692 -12.67 -1.88 -39.25
N ILE A 693 -12.51 -2.62 -40.34
CA ILE A 693 -11.66 -2.34 -41.49
C ILE A 693 -12.55 -2.44 -42.74
N PRO A 694 -13.20 -1.34 -43.18
CA PRO A 694 -14.12 -1.35 -44.33
C PRO A 694 -13.43 -1.52 -45.69
N SER A 695 -12.10 -1.53 -45.72
CA SER A 695 -11.30 -1.53 -46.95
C SER A 695 -10.85 -2.93 -47.34
N THR A 696 -10.56 -3.12 -48.63
CA THR A 696 -9.99 -4.37 -49.14
C THR A 696 -8.46 -4.32 -49.02
N VAL A 697 -7.90 -5.15 -48.15
CA VAL A 697 -6.46 -5.22 -47.86
C VAL A 697 -6.05 -6.66 -47.60
N PRO A 698 -4.77 -7.03 -47.84
CA PRO A 698 -4.29 -8.37 -47.55
C PRO A 698 -4.33 -8.66 -46.05
N TYR A 699 -4.47 -9.94 -45.70
CA TYR A 699 -4.68 -10.36 -44.32
C TYR A 699 -3.61 -9.92 -43.30
N PRO A 700 -2.33 -9.66 -43.64
CA PRO A 700 -1.38 -9.17 -42.64
C PRO A 700 -1.69 -7.76 -42.13
N VAL A 701 -2.56 -7.01 -42.83
CA VAL A 701 -3.08 -5.69 -42.42
C VAL A 701 -4.35 -5.83 -41.57
N LEU A 702 -5.10 -6.91 -41.75
CA LEU A 702 -6.30 -7.24 -40.99
C LEU A 702 -5.97 -7.55 -39.52
N LYS A 703 -7.00 -7.60 -38.67
CA LYS A 703 -6.79 -7.98 -37.26
C LYS A 703 -6.54 -9.48 -37.18
N THR A 704 -5.33 -9.85 -36.76
CA THR A 704 -5.06 -11.20 -36.28
C THR A 704 -5.29 -11.25 -34.77
N HIS A 705 -6.16 -12.16 -34.33
CA HIS A 705 -6.45 -12.34 -32.92
C HIS A 705 -5.31 -13.06 -32.22
N LEU A 706 -4.81 -12.48 -31.14
CA LEU A 706 -3.64 -12.99 -30.43
C LEU A 706 -3.96 -14.31 -29.72
N GLY A 707 -3.47 -15.42 -30.27
CA GLY A 707 -3.42 -16.71 -29.58
C GLY A 707 -2.23 -16.82 -28.63
N ASN A 708 -2.17 -17.87 -27.81
CA ASN A 708 -1.05 -18.12 -26.91
C ASN A 708 -0.68 -19.60 -26.85
N GLN A 709 0.45 -19.94 -27.46
CA GLN A 709 0.99 -21.30 -27.50
C GLN A 709 2.00 -21.59 -26.37
N SER A 710 2.41 -20.57 -25.61
CA SER A 710 3.35 -20.68 -24.50
C SER A 710 2.73 -21.43 -23.30
N PRO A 711 3.52 -21.98 -22.37
CA PRO A 711 3.00 -22.53 -21.12
C PRO A 711 2.53 -21.44 -20.15
N PHE A 712 2.80 -20.16 -20.43
CA PHE A 712 2.48 -19.06 -19.54
C PHE A 712 1.08 -18.51 -19.81
N TYR A 713 0.35 -18.16 -18.76
CA TYR A 713 -0.94 -17.49 -18.88
C TYR A 713 -0.74 -16.05 -19.37
N ASN A 714 -1.55 -15.61 -20.33
CA ASN A 714 -1.56 -14.24 -20.82
C ASN A 714 -3.01 -13.70 -20.84
N ALA A 715 -3.29 -12.66 -20.06
CA ALA A 715 -4.61 -12.04 -19.99
C ALA A 715 -5.02 -11.28 -21.28
N GLY A 716 -4.04 -10.85 -22.08
CA GLY A 716 -4.26 -10.15 -23.34
C GLY A 716 -4.48 -11.07 -24.55
N ALA A 717 -4.31 -12.39 -24.39
CA ALA A 717 -4.38 -13.37 -25.47
C ALA A 717 -5.45 -14.44 -25.21
N TYR A 718 -5.91 -15.10 -26.28
CA TYR A 718 -6.71 -16.31 -26.18
C TYR A 718 -5.78 -17.49 -25.90
N ASN A 719 -5.89 -18.06 -24.70
CA ASN A 719 -4.90 -18.98 -24.14
C ASN A 719 -4.92 -20.37 -24.78
N LEU A 720 -6.01 -20.75 -25.44
CA LEU A 720 -6.15 -22.01 -26.17
C LEU A 720 -6.16 -21.86 -27.70
N MET A 721 -6.15 -20.62 -28.19
CA MET A 721 -6.05 -20.31 -29.61
C MET A 721 -4.59 -20.41 -30.07
N ARG A 722 -4.36 -20.95 -31.27
CA ARG A 722 -3.04 -20.96 -31.91
C ARG A 722 -2.69 -19.58 -32.44
N PHE A 723 -1.40 -19.34 -32.70
CA PHE A 723 -1.01 -18.18 -33.47
C PHE A 723 -1.63 -18.22 -34.86
N PHE A 724 -2.10 -17.07 -35.32
CA PHE A 724 -2.73 -16.89 -36.63
C PHE A 724 -3.93 -17.83 -36.90
N GLU A 725 -4.67 -18.23 -35.85
CA GLU A 725 -5.83 -19.14 -36.03
C GLU A 725 -7.04 -18.42 -36.62
N PHE A 726 -7.33 -17.18 -36.20
CA PHE A 726 -8.45 -16.40 -36.72
C PHE A 726 -8.04 -14.99 -37.12
N VAL A 727 -8.54 -14.56 -38.27
CA VAL A 727 -8.38 -13.19 -38.80
C VAL A 727 -9.76 -12.55 -38.96
N SER A 728 -9.85 -11.24 -38.76
CA SER A 728 -11.10 -10.49 -38.91
C SER A 728 -10.88 -9.09 -39.48
N ASP A 729 -11.83 -8.62 -40.28
CA ASP A 729 -11.95 -7.21 -40.67
C ASP A 729 -13.01 -6.47 -39.85
N ARG A 730 -13.96 -7.20 -39.26
CA ARG A 730 -14.92 -6.71 -38.27
C ARG A 730 -14.99 -7.68 -37.11
N TYR A 731 -14.90 -7.17 -35.89
CA TYR A 731 -14.97 -8.00 -34.70
C TYR A 731 -15.37 -7.23 -33.45
N VAL A 732 -15.86 -7.98 -32.47
CA VAL A 732 -16.06 -7.58 -31.08
C VAL A 732 -15.54 -8.73 -30.21
N ALA A 733 -14.68 -8.40 -29.26
CA ALA A 733 -14.10 -9.31 -28.31
C ALA A 733 -14.38 -8.83 -26.88
N LEU A 734 -14.81 -9.74 -26.01
CA LEU A 734 -15.01 -9.50 -24.60
C LEU A 734 -14.13 -10.47 -23.81
N ARG A 735 -13.29 -9.92 -22.93
CA ARG A 735 -12.47 -10.70 -22.00
C ARG A 735 -12.87 -10.35 -20.59
N LEU A 736 -13.00 -11.36 -19.74
CA LEU A 736 -13.42 -11.27 -18.35
C LEU A 736 -12.41 -12.02 -17.49
N ASP A 737 -11.86 -11.36 -16.47
CA ASP A 737 -11.09 -11.98 -15.38
C ASP A 737 -11.77 -11.62 -14.08
N HIS A 738 -12.18 -12.64 -13.31
CA HIS A 738 -12.84 -12.47 -12.04
C HIS A 738 -12.01 -13.12 -10.94
N ARG A 739 -11.68 -12.34 -9.93
CA ARG A 739 -10.96 -12.78 -8.73
C ARG A 739 -11.92 -12.81 -7.57
N PHE A 740 -12.12 -13.99 -6.98
CA PHE A 740 -13.06 -14.16 -5.88
C PHE A 740 -12.50 -13.70 -4.52
N GLU A 741 -11.22 -13.29 -4.45
CA GLU A 741 -10.56 -12.78 -3.24
C GLU A 741 -10.70 -13.73 -2.01
N GLY A 742 -10.84 -15.02 -2.27
CA GLY A 742 -11.03 -16.07 -1.27
C GLY A 742 -12.47 -16.33 -0.83
N PHE A 743 -13.49 -15.68 -1.40
CA PHE A 743 -14.92 -15.88 -1.08
C PHE A 743 -15.33 -17.36 -1.05
N LEU A 744 -14.92 -18.13 -2.07
CA LEU A 744 -15.26 -19.56 -2.18
C LEU A 744 -14.30 -20.45 -1.39
N LEU A 745 -12.99 -20.34 -1.63
CA LEU A 745 -12.00 -21.28 -1.08
C LEU A 745 -11.73 -21.10 0.42
N ASN A 746 -11.95 -19.91 1.00
CA ASN A 746 -11.77 -19.71 2.44
C ASN A 746 -12.82 -20.44 3.29
N SER A 747 -13.91 -20.90 2.67
CA SER A 747 -14.97 -21.66 3.33
C SER A 747 -14.60 -23.13 3.53
N VAL A 748 -13.55 -23.63 2.86
CA VAL A 748 -13.05 -25.02 2.98
C VAL A 748 -11.89 -25.06 3.97
N PRO A 749 -12.03 -25.65 5.18
CA PRO A 749 -11.05 -25.54 6.26
C PRO A 749 -9.62 -25.97 5.89
N ALA A 750 -9.47 -27.04 5.12
CA ALA A 750 -8.17 -27.55 4.68
C ALA A 750 -7.47 -26.61 3.67
N ILE A 751 -8.22 -26.01 2.75
CA ILE A 751 -7.68 -25.11 1.71
C ILE A 751 -7.41 -23.71 2.28
N ARG A 752 -8.19 -23.29 3.28
CA ARG A 752 -8.01 -22.01 3.98
C ARG A 752 -6.59 -21.84 4.55
N GLN A 753 -5.96 -22.92 5.03
CA GLN A 753 -4.58 -22.89 5.53
C GLN A 753 -3.56 -22.55 4.43
N LEU A 754 -3.83 -22.97 3.20
CA LEU A 754 -2.98 -22.74 2.03
C LEU A 754 -3.11 -21.31 1.47
N ASN A 755 -4.14 -20.57 1.88
CA ASN A 755 -4.46 -19.21 1.42
C ASN A 755 -4.64 -19.10 -0.11
N TRP A 756 -5.07 -20.18 -0.73
CA TRP A 756 -5.35 -20.23 -2.16
C TRP A 756 -6.60 -19.43 -2.49
N ARG A 757 -6.56 -18.68 -3.59
CA ARG A 757 -7.69 -17.86 -4.05
C ARG A 757 -8.15 -18.37 -5.41
N LEU A 758 -9.48 -18.44 -5.60
CA LEU A 758 -10.06 -18.84 -6.87
C LEU A 758 -10.09 -17.66 -7.83
N VAL A 759 -9.83 -17.94 -9.09
CA VAL A 759 -10.01 -17.03 -10.22
C VAL A 759 -10.83 -17.72 -11.30
N ALA A 760 -11.60 -16.94 -12.05
CA ALA A 760 -12.34 -17.40 -13.21
C ALA A 760 -12.08 -16.47 -14.39
N THR A 761 -12.03 -17.02 -15.59
CA THR A 761 -11.75 -16.28 -16.82
C THR A 761 -12.77 -16.65 -17.90
N GLY A 762 -13.09 -15.71 -18.77
CA GLY A 762 -14.00 -15.92 -19.89
C GLY A 762 -13.65 -15.00 -21.04
N ASN A 763 -13.35 -15.57 -22.20
CA ASN A 763 -12.98 -14.83 -23.40
C ASN A 763 -13.92 -15.22 -24.54
N VAL A 764 -14.57 -14.22 -25.14
CA VAL A 764 -15.51 -14.37 -26.26
C VAL A 764 -15.05 -13.49 -27.40
N LEU A 765 -15.09 -14.02 -28.61
CA LEU A 765 -14.72 -13.34 -29.84
C LEU A 765 -15.77 -13.61 -30.91
N TYR A 766 -16.35 -12.55 -31.44
CA TYR A 766 -17.27 -12.62 -32.57
C TYR A 766 -16.79 -11.70 -33.69
N GLY A 767 -16.93 -12.12 -34.94
CA GLY A 767 -16.45 -11.32 -36.06
C GLY A 767 -16.53 -12.07 -37.38
N GLY A 768 -15.92 -11.50 -38.40
CA GLY A 768 -15.85 -12.10 -39.72
C GLY A 768 -14.88 -11.38 -40.63
N VAL A 769 -14.84 -11.85 -41.88
CA VAL A 769 -14.07 -11.24 -42.96
C VAL A 769 -15.01 -11.04 -44.16
N ALA A 770 -14.95 -9.89 -44.81
CA ALA A 770 -15.66 -9.59 -46.04
C ALA A 770 -15.12 -10.44 -47.18
N ARG A 771 -15.99 -10.83 -48.11
CA ARG A 771 -15.61 -11.66 -49.26
C ARG A 771 -14.52 -11.01 -50.12
N ALA A 772 -14.48 -9.68 -50.22
CA ALA A 772 -13.44 -8.96 -50.95
C ALA A 772 -12.04 -9.18 -50.36
N ASN A 773 -11.93 -9.15 -49.02
CA ASN A 773 -10.67 -9.40 -48.30
C ASN A 773 -10.19 -10.85 -48.41
N ASP A 774 -11.12 -11.81 -48.53
CA ASP A 774 -10.78 -13.22 -48.76
C ASP A 774 -10.38 -13.47 -50.22
N ALA A 775 -11.07 -12.83 -51.16
CA ALA A 775 -10.88 -13.03 -52.60
C ALA A 775 -9.55 -12.42 -53.12
N ILE A 776 -8.98 -11.43 -52.44
CA ILE A 776 -7.69 -10.83 -52.85
C ILE A 776 -6.50 -11.81 -52.73
N ILE A 777 -6.67 -12.92 -52.00
CA ILE A 777 -5.63 -13.93 -51.82
C ILE A 777 -5.83 -15.05 -52.86
N PRO A 778 -4.87 -15.27 -53.78
CA PRO A 778 -4.92 -16.37 -54.74
C PRO A 778 -5.02 -17.74 -54.03
N GLN A 779 -5.62 -18.73 -54.70
CA GLN A 779 -5.71 -20.10 -54.13
C GLN A 779 -4.40 -20.86 -54.23
N LEU A 780 -3.70 -20.65 -55.35
CA LEU A 780 -2.43 -21.26 -55.69
C LEU A 780 -1.37 -20.17 -55.78
N ASP A 781 -0.16 -20.52 -55.41
CA ASP A 781 1.02 -19.71 -55.54
C ASP A 781 1.31 -19.52 -57.04
N PRO A 782 1.34 -18.29 -57.56
CA PRO A 782 1.52 -18.04 -58.99
C PRO A 782 2.88 -18.51 -59.53
N ALA A 783 3.91 -18.63 -58.68
CA ALA A 783 5.25 -19.04 -59.08
C ALA A 783 5.46 -20.56 -58.98
N SER A 784 4.91 -21.20 -57.94
CA SER A 784 5.12 -22.64 -57.70
C SER A 784 3.93 -23.54 -58.06
N GLY A 785 2.74 -22.97 -58.28
CA GLY A 785 1.50 -23.73 -58.52
C GLY A 785 0.96 -24.46 -57.29
N GLU A 786 1.65 -24.35 -56.15
CA GLU A 786 1.28 -25.00 -54.89
C GLU A 786 0.18 -24.24 -54.14
N PRO A 787 -0.65 -24.91 -53.32
CA PRO A 787 -1.66 -24.23 -52.52
C PRO A 787 -1.07 -23.18 -51.56
N LEU A 788 -1.59 -21.96 -51.60
CA LEU A 788 -1.21 -20.90 -50.66
C LEU A 788 -1.80 -21.16 -49.27
N PRO A 789 -1.07 -20.84 -48.19
CA PRO A 789 -1.61 -20.94 -46.84
C PRO A 789 -2.77 -19.94 -46.66
N ARG A 790 -3.97 -20.47 -46.39
CA ARG A 790 -5.14 -19.63 -46.11
C ARG A 790 -5.23 -19.23 -44.63
N PHE A 791 -5.84 -18.07 -44.39
CA PHE A 791 -6.31 -17.69 -43.07
C PHE A 791 -7.71 -18.24 -42.83
N GLN A 792 -8.11 -18.40 -41.57
CA GLN A 792 -9.43 -18.87 -41.22
C GLN A 792 -10.28 -17.70 -40.67
N PRO A 793 -11.38 -17.31 -41.35
CA PRO A 793 -12.34 -16.37 -40.77
C PRO A 793 -13.18 -17.05 -39.69
N LEU A 794 -13.73 -16.26 -38.78
CA LEU A 794 -14.78 -16.71 -37.86
C LEU A 794 -16.06 -17.02 -38.66
N GLY A 795 -16.71 -18.13 -38.31
CA GLY A 795 -18.01 -18.52 -38.83
C GLY A 795 -19.16 -17.83 -38.08
N ARG A 796 -20.36 -18.43 -38.12
CA ARG A 796 -21.55 -17.89 -37.42
C ARG A 796 -21.47 -18.00 -35.89
N LEU A 797 -20.65 -18.91 -35.36
CA LEU A 797 -20.46 -19.10 -33.92
C LEU A 797 -19.29 -18.23 -33.42
N PRO A 798 -19.42 -17.56 -32.27
CA PRO A 798 -18.29 -16.87 -31.65
C PRO A 798 -17.25 -17.89 -31.18
N TYR A 799 -15.97 -17.53 -31.20
CA TYR A 799 -14.95 -18.28 -30.46
C TYR A 799 -15.11 -17.98 -28.97
N THR A 800 -15.14 -19.01 -28.14
CA THR A 800 -15.27 -18.90 -26.68
C THR A 800 -14.32 -19.86 -25.97
N GLU A 801 -13.62 -19.33 -24.97
CA GLU A 801 -12.88 -20.11 -23.96
C GLU A 801 -13.21 -19.60 -22.56
N VAL A 802 -13.27 -20.53 -21.61
CA VAL A 802 -13.50 -20.24 -20.19
C VAL A 802 -12.43 -20.93 -19.37
N GLY A 803 -12.12 -20.39 -18.20
CA GLY A 803 -11.15 -21.00 -17.32
C GLY A 803 -11.46 -20.76 -15.86
N TYR A 804 -10.86 -21.61 -15.04
CA TYR A 804 -10.80 -21.45 -13.60
C TYR A 804 -9.37 -21.73 -13.14
N GLY A 805 -8.93 -21.03 -12.12
CA GLY A 805 -7.56 -21.13 -11.65
C GLY A 805 -7.45 -20.95 -10.15
N VAL A 806 -6.28 -21.30 -9.65
CA VAL A 806 -5.89 -21.07 -8.27
C VAL A 806 -4.66 -20.18 -8.27
N GLU A 807 -4.78 -19.03 -7.61
CA GLU A 807 -3.67 -18.10 -7.40
C GLU A 807 -3.17 -18.17 -5.95
N ASN A 808 -2.07 -17.45 -5.69
CA ASN A 808 -1.38 -17.40 -4.40
C ASN A 808 -0.71 -18.75 -4.01
N ILE A 809 -0.43 -19.62 -4.97
CA ILE A 809 0.35 -20.84 -4.78
C ILE A 809 1.80 -20.43 -4.48
N PHE A 810 2.33 -20.85 -3.34
CA PHE A 810 3.61 -20.34 -2.79
C PHE A 810 3.69 -18.80 -2.76
N ARG A 811 2.55 -18.11 -2.71
CA ARG A 811 2.41 -16.65 -2.66
C ARG A 811 2.82 -15.86 -3.90
N VAL A 812 3.24 -16.54 -4.97
CA VAL A 812 3.73 -15.89 -6.19
C VAL A 812 3.22 -16.55 -7.47
N ALA A 813 2.69 -17.77 -7.40
CA ALA A 813 2.27 -18.52 -8.57
C ALA A 813 0.74 -18.59 -8.69
N ARG A 814 0.27 -18.63 -9.93
CA ARG A 814 -1.11 -18.90 -10.34
C ARG A 814 -1.10 -20.00 -11.39
N VAL A 815 -2.03 -20.94 -11.26
CA VAL A 815 -2.27 -22.03 -12.22
C VAL A 815 -3.70 -21.92 -12.72
N ASP A 816 -3.86 -21.83 -14.05
CA ASP A 816 -5.15 -21.72 -14.72
C ASP A 816 -5.45 -22.97 -15.54
N PHE A 817 -6.66 -23.49 -15.39
CA PHE A 817 -7.25 -24.57 -16.17
C PHE A 817 -8.26 -23.97 -17.14
N LEU A 818 -8.04 -24.16 -18.44
CA LEU A 818 -8.81 -23.50 -19.49
C LEU A 818 -9.50 -24.54 -20.36
N HIS A 819 -10.72 -24.22 -20.80
CA HIS A 819 -11.57 -25.03 -21.64
C HIS A 819 -12.03 -24.22 -22.85
N ARG A 820 -11.83 -24.77 -24.05
CA ARG A 820 -12.34 -24.21 -25.30
C ARG A 820 -13.75 -24.74 -25.53
N LEU A 821 -14.73 -23.86 -25.67
CA LEU A 821 -16.14 -24.24 -25.78
C LEU A 821 -16.57 -24.43 -27.25
N THR A 822 -16.03 -23.63 -28.16
CA THR A 822 -16.40 -23.60 -29.58
C THR A 822 -15.21 -23.91 -30.48
N TYR A 823 -15.45 -24.31 -31.73
CA TYR A 823 -14.40 -24.69 -32.68
C TYR A 823 -13.48 -25.81 -32.16
N ARG A 824 -14.04 -26.74 -31.38
CA ARG A 824 -13.31 -27.82 -30.68
C ARG A 824 -12.73 -28.88 -31.62
N ASN A 825 -13.29 -28.97 -32.83
CA ASN A 825 -12.91 -29.92 -33.87
C ASN A 825 -12.05 -29.27 -34.95
N SER A 826 -11.63 -28.01 -34.79
CA SER A 826 -10.71 -27.37 -35.73
C SER A 826 -9.37 -28.13 -35.75
N PRO A 827 -8.73 -28.31 -36.92
CA PRO A 827 -7.45 -29.02 -37.01
C PRO A 827 -6.39 -28.42 -36.08
N GLY A 828 -5.83 -29.24 -35.19
CA GLY A 828 -4.82 -28.80 -34.22
C GLY A 828 -5.35 -27.95 -33.06
N ALA A 829 -6.68 -27.89 -32.85
CA ALA A 829 -7.27 -27.19 -31.72
C ALA A 829 -6.90 -27.84 -30.38
N ARG A 830 -6.55 -27.00 -29.39
CA ARG A 830 -6.41 -27.43 -28.00
C ARG A 830 -7.72 -27.19 -27.26
N ASN A 831 -8.38 -28.27 -26.85
CA ASN A 831 -9.66 -28.19 -26.14
C ASN A 831 -9.51 -27.92 -24.64
N PHE A 832 -8.35 -28.22 -24.09
CA PHE A 832 -7.98 -28.01 -22.71
C PHE A 832 -6.52 -27.58 -22.63
N GLY A 833 -6.18 -26.76 -21.63
CA GLY A 833 -4.81 -26.37 -21.37
C GLY A 833 -4.62 -25.92 -19.93
N VAL A 834 -3.42 -26.21 -19.41
CA VAL A 834 -2.95 -25.72 -18.11
C VAL A 834 -1.92 -24.64 -18.37
N LYS A 835 -2.08 -23.48 -17.74
CA LYS A 835 -1.18 -22.34 -17.90
C LYS A 835 -0.67 -21.87 -16.53
N PHE A 836 0.53 -21.32 -16.53
CA PHE A 836 1.21 -20.85 -15.32
C PHE A 836 1.47 -19.35 -15.41
N SER A 837 1.33 -18.62 -14.32
CA SER A 837 1.86 -17.24 -14.24
C SER A 837 2.46 -16.97 -12.87
N LEU A 838 3.46 -16.09 -12.86
CA LEU A 838 3.98 -15.51 -11.63
C LEU A 838 3.34 -14.14 -11.45
N GLN A 839 2.63 -13.95 -10.34
CA GLN A 839 1.95 -12.72 -10.00
C GLN A 839 2.26 -12.35 -8.55
N PHE A 840 2.78 -11.16 -8.34
CA PHE A 840 2.90 -10.57 -7.01
C PHE A 840 1.62 -9.79 -6.74
N SER A 841 0.61 -10.46 -6.18
CA SER A 841 -0.60 -9.83 -5.68
C SER A 841 -0.51 -9.77 -4.16
N LEU A 842 -0.43 -8.56 -3.60
CA LEU A 842 -0.53 -8.33 -2.15
C LEU A 842 -1.98 -8.56 -1.68
#